data_AF-A0A427YWZ3-F1
#
_entry.id   AF-A0A427YWZ3-F1
#
_cell.length_a   1.000
_cell.length_b   1.000
_cell.length_c   1.000
_cell.angle_alpha   90.00
_cell.angle_beta   90.00
_cell.angle_gamma   90.00
#
_symmetry.space_group_name_H-M   'P 1'
#
loop_
_entity.id
_entity.type
_entity.pdbx_description
1 polymer ?
#
loop_
_entity_poly.entity_id
_entity_poly.type
_entity_poly.pdbx_seq_one_letter_code
_entity_poly.pdbx_strand_id
1 'polypeptide(L)'
;MSLITSTRVAAAQVEPVWGDLDATVAKTLGIIRDAAGKGVKVLALPELWIPGYPFWIWSLPALQWQPQWSGYLENSLSVDSPQMMLMRQCCAANKLWVHLGFSEREGSSLYMSTCWINDKGDVVGHRRKIMPTGTERVIFGNSSGDSVKNVIPSPYGRLGSLMCWEHTQPLLRYHTASQHEQIHVGSWPYLFPVLGEDMHWGMTRDGCLNLSQAFAAEAGTFVLVTTTPMSQAGALRMGITDEVIASSPFQVPGGGGSRIFGPDGRLLAGGDMDPGQEGLVICDVDLRDILKAKTLLDGVGHYSRPDIFSAELRSHLRFSAQSLESTMPSRGSIRRTAAPVRSRTNASVACDAHRPAASEVEALRSRVLALEEQLLDAWLPLAGTETSDAGDDPSSVQAQVEYDITGGSLTLDRSGALRFSDTTSTFFRTAPDLAPNPSPSLHPHPGREVRPVAQSYLPFPLEYFHHNLIVERAFIHLQWAEVIQEEPFRLGLQRSTRVRDNHFSPFLHLIVLAVGSRYLSAEEYSGMDLPNENFEDRGDAYVAAARKMMLDECADPMLTTIRGLLAISAYEVGRGRDREAIIYHGMAVSLAQDFRLHLHYRPELDPGKPADWERIEEDRLHCLWTCSMVDVFWCSYLGRESSLPRRHFEQPYPAALDPSSASPRLAHAYHARLSHIASRSIEVLYVTHCSAVQKLDHSERCAELYERWYVNLPDCLRLEGTDAPSGTAPHVITLNVFYHALNIINLRPFLGGLLSFPSAGQAADKCAASAMSIVRLLGVQDSQTPVPFGPLSNQHAAFIAGSILVMMACGMLRVTSTPAIEEVTALSALSGLVEYLRAFATVYRNASQSADALTGLMNEFTMPTDR
;
A
#
# COMPACT_ATOMS: atom_id res chain seq x y z
N MET A 1 9.55 22.41 40.14
CA MET A 1 8.29 23.20 40.13
C MET A 1 7.27 22.44 40.98
N SER A 2 6.67 23.09 41.97
CA SER A 2 5.54 22.53 42.73
C SER A 2 4.42 22.21 41.75
N LEU A 3 4.17 20.92 41.48
CA LEU A 3 3.08 20.48 40.61
C LEU A 3 1.76 20.90 41.25
N ILE A 4 1.00 21.76 40.57
CA ILE A 4 -0.40 22.00 40.91
C ILE A 4 -1.09 20.64 40.78
N THR A 5 -1.54 20.08 41.91
CA THR A 5 -2.20 18.79 41.94
C THR A 5 -3.68 18.90 41.60
N SER A 6 -4.31 20.04 41.91
CA SER A 6 -5.72 20.30 41.62
C SER A 6 -5.92 21.47 40.67
N THR A 7 -6.67 21.25 39.59
CA THR A 7 -6.96 22.23 38.53
C THR A 7 -8.47 22.38 38.37
N ARG A 8 -8.96 23.62 38.33
CA ARG A 8 -10.36 23.90 37.95
C ARG A 8 -10.52 23.92 36.44
N VAL A 9 -11.35 23.04 35.90
CA VAL A 9 -11.59 22.90 34.45
C VAL A 9 -13.05 23.16 34.10
N ALA A 10 -13.32 23.54 32.85
CA ALA A 10 -14.68 23.73 32.36
C ALA A 10 -14.87 23.16 30.95
N ALA A 11 -15.96 22.43 30.75
CA ALA A 11 -16.46 22.02 29.45
C ALA A 11 -17.69 22.88 29.08
N ALA A 12 -17.64 23.56 27.94
CA ALA A 12 -18.74 24.40 27.50
C ALA A 12 -19.83 23.58 26.78
N GLN A 13 -21.08 23.91 27.05
CA GLN A 13 -22.25 23.59 26.23
C GLN A 13 -22.82 24.90 25.73
N VAL A 14 -22.56 25.25 24.47
CA VAL A 14 -22.83 26.60 23.97
C VAL A 14 -23.25 26.54 22.50
N GLU A 15 -24.17 27.42 22.11
CA GLU A 15 -24.68 27.56 20.74
C GLU A 15 -24.01 28.76 20.03
N PRO A 16 -23.44 28.60 18.83
CA PRO A 16 -22.75 29.70 18.14
C PRO A 16 -23.75 30.73 17.63
N VAL A 17 -23.24 31.89 17.21
CA VAL A 17 -24.05 32.79 16.39
C VAL A 17 -23.93 32.30 14.94
N TRP A 18 -24.81 31.39 14.57
CA TRP A 18 -24.75 30.66 13.29
C TRP A 18 -24.50 31.58 12.09
N GLY A 19 -23.44 31.26 11.33
CA GLY A 19 -23.08 31.98 10.11
C GLY A 19 -22.54 33.39 10.33
N ASP A 20 -22.15 33.75 11.55
CA ASP A 20 -21.57 35.06 11.88
C ASP A 20 -20.30 34.88 12.72
N LEU A 21 -19.16 35.05 12.05
CA LEU A 21 -17.83 34.92 12.64
C LEU A 21 -17.60 35.92 13.77
N ASP A 22 -17.86 37.21 13.52
CA ASP A 22 -17.55 38.27 14.47
C ASP A 22 -18.44 38.20 15.71
N ALA A 23 -19.73 37.88 15.55
CA ALA A 23 -20.64 37.68 16.66
C ALA A 23 -20.29 36.43 17.48
N THR A 24 -19.90 35.33 16.83
CA THR A 24 -19.44 34.12 17.54
C THR A 24 -18.14 34.37 18.29
N VAL A 25 -17.21 35.16 17.72
CA VAL A 25 -15.98 35.60 18.40
C VAL A 25 -16.33 36.46 19.60
N ALA A 26 -17.22 37.44 19.46
CA ALA A 26 -17.68 38.26 20.59
C ALA A 26 -18.29 37.42 21.73
N LYS A 27 -19.11 36.41 21.39
CA LYS A 27 -19.64 35.43 22.35
C LYS A 27 -18.52 34.64 23.02
N THR A 28 -17.52 34.20 22.26
CA THR A 28 -16.34 33.49 22.76
C THR A 28 -15.57 34.32 23.79
N LEU A 29 -15.35 35.62 23.54
CA LEU A 29 -14.72 36.52 24.50
C LEU A 29 -15.52 36.63 25.81
N GLY A 30 -16.85 36.66 25.71
CA GLY A 30 -17.75 36.62 26.87
C GLY A 30 -17.60 35.35 27.68
N ILE A 31 -17.58 34.18 27.03
CA ILE A 31 -17.41 32.88 27.67
C ILE A 31 -16.04 32.78 28.37
N ILE A 32 -14.97 33.28 27.75
CA ILE A 32 -13.63 33.33 28.36
C ILE A 32 -13.63 34.14 29.66
N ARG A 33 -14.28 35.32 29.66
CA ARG A 33 -14.38 36.17 30.86
C ARG A 33 -15.23 35.53 31.95
N ASP A 34 -16.35 34.91 31.59
CA ASP A 34 -17.21 34.19 32.54
C ASP A 34 -16.48 33.01 33.20
N ALA A 35 -15.81 32.19 32.41
CA ALA A 35 -15.01 31.07 32.91
C ALA A 35 -13.89 31.56 33.85
N ALA A 36 -13.17 32.62 33.46
CA ALA A 36 -12.13 33.21 34.29
C ALA A 36 -12.68 33.79 35.61
N GLY A 37 -13.84 34.45 35.58
CA GLY A 37 -14.55 34.94 36.76
C GLY A 37 -14.95 33.83 37.74
N LYS A 38 -15.18 32.61 37.24
CA LYS A 38 -15.46 31.40 38.03
C LYS A 38 -14.20 30.65 38.49
N GLY A 39 -13.02 31.19 38.22
CA GLY A 39 -11.73 30.65 38.62
C GLY A 39 -11.24 29.47 37.78
N VAL A 40 -11.85 29.23 36.61
CA VAL A 40 -11.43 28.18 35.67
C VAL A 40 -10.01 28.46 35.19
N LYS A 41 -9.23 27.39 34.96
CA LYS A 41 -7.87 27.45 34.42
C LYS A 41 -7.76 26.87 33.01
N VAL A 42 -8.55 25.84 32.71
CA VAL A 42 -8.64 25.21 31.40
C VAL A 42 -10.10 25.19 30.96
N LEU A 43 -10.41 25.88 29.87
CA LEU A 43 -11.74 25.94 29.25
C LEU A 43 -11.72 25.20 27.92
N ALA A 44 -12.69 24.32 27.70
CA ALA A 44 -12.89 23.63 26.43
C ALA A 44 -14.16 24.10 25.73
N LEU A 45 -14.05 24.42 24.43
CA LEU A 45 -15.17 24.76 23.56
C LEU A 45 -15.52 23.59 22.61
N PRO A 46 -16.75 23.56 22.04
CA PRO A 46 -17.24 22.48 21.18
C PRO A 46 -16.52 22.29 19.83
N GLU A 47 -16.86 21.19 19.15
CA GLU A 47 -16.44 20.91 17.77
C GLU A 47 -16.99 21.97 16.80
N LEU A 48 -16.11 22.46 15.93
CA LEU A 48 -16.44 23.50 14.95
C LEU A 48 -17.21 24.67 15.56
N TRP A 49 -16.90 25.04 16.81
CA TRP A 49 -17.56 26.13 17.53
C TRP A 49 -17.61 27.43 16.71
N ILE A 50 -16.55 27.74 15.96
CA ILE A 50 -16.52 28.88 15.02
C ILE A 50 -16.54 28.37 13.56
N PRO A 51 -17.50 28.76 12.71
CA PRO A 51 -18.70 29.57 13.00
C PRO A 51 -19.92 28.73 13.47
N GLY A 52 -19.70 27.45 13.79
CA GLY A 52 -20.72 26.46 14.11
C GLY A 52 -20.61 25.24 13.20
N TYR A 53 -21.04 24.07 13.67
CA TYR A 53 -21.02 22.86 12.84
C TYR A 53 -22.07 22.97 11.70
N PRO A 54 -21.71 22.66 10.44
CA PRO A 54 -22.58 22.90 9.28
C PRO A 54 -23.67 21.83 9.12
N PHE A 55 -24.69 21.83 9.98
CA PHE A 55 -25.74 20.80 10.01
C PHE A 55 -26.55 20.64 8.72
N TRP A 56 -26.56 21.67 7.87
CA TRP A 56 -27.18 21.59 6.56
C TRP A 56 -26.57 20.48 5.68
N ILE A 57 -25.33 20.01 5.92
CA ILE A 57 -24.74 18.88 5.16
C ILE A 57 -25.54 17.59 5.32
N TRP A 58 -26.21 17.42 6.46
CA TRP A 58 -26.99 16.23 6.79
C TRP A 58 -28.48 16.43 6.55
N SER A 59 -28.91 17.69 6.37
CA SER A 59 -30.32 18.06 6.38
C SER A 59 -30.84 18.47 5.00
N LEU A 60 -29.95 18.91 4.12
CA LEU A 60 -30.30 19.41 2.78
C LEU A 60 -29.65 18.56 1.69
N PRO A 61 -30.30 18.38 0.53
CA PRO A 61 -29.66 17.77 -0.64
C PRO A 61 -28.44 18.57 -1.12
N ALA A 62 -27.39 17.88 -1.58
CA ALA A 62 -26.11 18.51 -1.94
C ALA A 62 -26.20 19.66 -2.96
N LEU A 63 -27.11 19.55 -3.94
CA LEU A 63 -27.34 20.62 -4.93
C LEU A 63 -27.92 21.91 -4.34
N GLN A 64 -28.47 21.85 -3.12
CA GLN A 64 -29.06 23.00 -2.42
C GLN A 64 -28.07 23.66 -1.45
N TRP A 65 -26.85 23.15 -1.29
CA TRP A 65 -25.89 23.68 -0.32
C TRP A 65 -25.26 25.02 -0.72
N GLN A 66 -25.32 25.40 -2.00
CA GLN A 66 -24.55 26.53 -2.53
C GLN A 66 -24.72 27.84 -1.73
N PRO A 67 -25.94 28.26 -1.31
CA PRO A 67 -26.11 29.48 -0.53
C PRO A 67 -25.47 29.40 0.86
N GLN A 68 -25.60 28.27 1.54
CA GLN A 68 -25.02 28.05 2.87
C GLN A 68 -23.50 27.92 2.79
N TRP A 69 -23.00 27.27 1.74
CA TRP A 69 -21.59 27.00 1.55
C TRP A 69 -20.76 28.27 1.44
N SER A 70 -21.16 29.20 0.57
CA SER A 70 -20.42 30.44 0.35
C SER A 70 -20.31 31.26 1.64
N GLY A 71 -21.42 31.43 2.36
CA GLY A 71 -21.42 32.11 3.66
C GLY A 71 -20.59 31.38 4.72
N TYR A 72 -20.61 30.04 4.72
CA TYR A 72 -19.82 29.24 5.65
C TYR A 72 -18.31 29.38 5.41
N LEU A 73 -17.88 29.41 4.14
CA LEU A 73 -16.49 29.65 3.75
C LEU A 73 -16.03 31.07 4.15
N GLU A 74 -16.88 32.08 3.99
CA GLU A 74 -16.59 33.46 4.39
C GLU A 74 -16.44 33.62 5.90
N ASN A 75 -17.25 32.89 6.67
CA ASN A 75 -17.25 32.94 8.15
C ASN A 75 -16.33 31.91 8.81
N SER A 76 -15.60 31.10 8.03
CA SER A 76 -14.60 30.17 8.57
C SER A 76 -13.33 30.91 9.00
N LEU A 77 -12.78 30.54 10.15
CA LEU A 77 -11.72 31.26 10.84
C LEU A 77 -10.34 30.89 10.28
N SER A 78 -9.50 31.89 9.98
CA SER A 78 -8.08 31.64 9.73
C SER A 78 -7.26 31.81 11.02
N VAL A 79 -6.21 31.00 11.22
CA VAL A 79 -5.35 31.04 12.41
C VAL A 79 -4.64 32.40 12.57
N ASP A 80 -4.35 33.08 11.45
CA ASP A 80 -3.68 34.38 11.45
C ASP A 80 -4.65 35.57 11.39
N SER A 81 -5.96 35.32 11.58
CA SER A 81 -6.99 36.35 11.49
C SER A 81 -6.98 37.35 12.68
N PRO A 82 -7.48 38.58 12.48
CA PRO A 82 -7.73 39.52 13.58
C PRO A 82 -8.63 38.95 14.67
N GLN A 83 -9.61 38.13 14.29
CA GLN A 83 -10.52 37.45 15.20
C GLN A 83 -9.79 36.46 16.13
N MET A 84 -8.85 35.67 15.58
CA MET A 84 -7.98 34.81 16.40
C MET A 84 -7.13 35.64 17.37
N MET A 85 -6.58 36.78 16.90
CA MET A 85 -5.81 37.68 17.77
C MET A 85 -6.63 38.22 18.95
N LEU A 86 -7.91 38.57 18.75
CA LEU A 86 -8.79 39.02 19.83
C LEU A 86 -8.98 37.94 20.91
N MET A 87 -9.20 36.69 20.50
CA MET A 87 -9.34 35.57 21.43
C MET A 87 -8.03 35.30 22.19
N ARG A 88 -6.88 35.37 21.50
CA ARG A 88 -5.55 35.25 22.11
C ARG A 88 -5.30 36.32 23.17
N GLN A 89 -5.59 37.57 22.86
CA GLN A 89 -5.47 38.69 23.80
C GLN A 89 -6.40 38.51 25.01
N CYS A 90 -7.61 38.01 24.79
CA CYS A 90 -8.56 37.75 25.88
C CYS A 90 -8.10 36.61 26.80
N CYS A 91 -7.52 35.54 26.25
CA CYS A 91 -6.89 34.47 27.05
C CYS A 91 -5.75 35.03 27.90
N ALA A 92 -4.89 35.87 27.31
CA ALA A 92 -3.75 36.49 27.99
C ALA A 92 -4.17 37.43 29.14
N ALA A 93 -5.24 38.21 28.91
CA ALA A 93 -5.79 39.15 29.88
C ALA A 93 -6.45 38.44 31.07
N ASN A 94 -7.07 37.27 30.82
CA ASN A 94 -7.80 36.51 31.83
C ASN A 94 -7.00 35.37 32.47
N LYS A 95 -5.75 35.15 32.02
CA LYS A 95 -4.86 34.07 32.49
C LYS A 95 -5.51 32.68 32.39
N LEU A 96 -6.16 32.43 31.26
CA LEU A 96 -6.93 31.22 30.98
C LEU A 96 -6.31 30.44 29.81
N TRP A 97 -6.28 29.12 29.92
CA TRP A 97 -5.99 28.24 28.79
C TRP A 97 -7.29 27.80 28.12
N VAL A 98 -7.33 27.88 26.80
CA VAL A 98 -8.55 27.61 26.02
C VAL A 98 -8.27 26.60 24.92
N HIS A 99 -9.08 25.54 24.86
CA HIS A 99 -9.23 24.69 23.69
C HIS A 99 -10.35 25.24 22.81
N LEU A 100 -10.01 25.55 21.56
CA LEU A 100 -10.93 26.13 20.58
C LEU A 100 -11.08 25.16 19.40
N GLY A 101 -12.31 24.71 19.12
CA GLY A 101 -12.66 24.02 17.87
C GLY A 101 -13.20 25.00 16.83
N PHE A 102 -12.77 24.91 15.58
CA PHE A 102 -13.18 25.84 14.53
C PHE A 102 -13.03 25.26 13.13
N SER A 103 -13.82 25.77 12.20
CA SER A 103 -13.65 25.60 10.76
C SER A 103 -12.48 26.47 10.33
N GLU A 104 -11.33 25.84 10.07
CA GLU A 104 -10.12 26.53 9.64
C GLU A 104 -10.17 26.79 8.14
N ARG A 105 -10.00 28.06 7.76
CA ARG A 105 -9.83 28.45 6.37
C ARG A 105 -8.37 28.69 6.04
N GLU A 106 -7.88 27.94 5.05
CA GLU A 106 -6.58 28.14 4.41
C GLU A 106 -6.81 28.29 2.90
N GLY A 107 -6.66 29.52 2.40
CA GLY A 107 -7.05 29.87 1.03
C GLY A 107 -8.55 29.68 0.81
N SER A 108 -8.90 28.77 -0.12
CA SER A 108 -10.30 28.39 -0.43
C SER A 108 -10.66 26.99 0.09
N SER A 109 -9.79 26.38 0.91
CA SER A 109 -10.02 25.08 1.52
C SER A 109 -10.42 25.23 2.98
N LEU A 110 -11.26 24.31 3.46
CA LEU A 110 -11.69 24.23 4.86
C LEU A 110 -11.12 22.98 5.53
N TYR A 111 -10.79 23.10 6.80
CA TYR A 111 -10.35 21.99 7.64
C TYR A 111 -11.07 22.03 8.99
N MET A 112 -11.33 20.86 9.57
CA MET A 112 -11.87 20.79 10.94
C MET A 112 -10.70 20.86 11.92
N SER A 113 -10.56 21.98 12.63
CA SER A 113 -9.34 22.24 13.39
C SER A 113 -9.62 22.48 14.87
N THR A 114 -8.62 22.20 15.67
CA THR A 114 -8.57 22.65 17.06
C THR A 114 -7.24 23.33 17.36
N CYS A 115 -7.26 24.24 18.33
CA CYS A 115 -6.04 24.80 18.87
C CYS A 115 -6.12 25.01 20.39
N TRP A 116 -4.95 25.02 21.02
CA TRP A 116 -4.75 25.39 22.41
C TRP A 116 -4.12 26.78 22.49
N ILE A 117 -4.79 27.70 23.19
CA ILE A 117 -4.31 29.06 23.47
C ILE A 117 -3.93 29.12 24.95
N ASN A 118 -2.69 29.52 25.25
CA ASN A 118 -2.21 29.61 26.64
C ASN A 118 -2.60 30.94 27.33
N ASP A 119 -2.26 31.05 28.61
CA ASP A 119 -2.46 32.23 29.46
C ASP A 119 -1.58 33.46 29.13
N LYS A 120 -0.77 33.37 28.08
CA LYS A 120 -0.02 34.46 27.45
C LYS A 120 -0.60 34.86 26.09
N GLY A 121 -1.58 34.11 25.58
CA GLY A 121 -2.16 34.30 24.26
C GLY A 121 -1.37 33.64 23.12
N ASP A 122 -0.44 32.73 23.41
CA ASP A 122 0.24 31.95 22.38
C ASP A 122 -0.60 30.75 21.97
N VAL A 123 -0.62 30.44 20.67
CA VAL A 123 -1.14 29.16 20.15
C VAL A 123 -0.04 28.11 20.37
N VAL A 124 -0.26 27.21 21.31
CA VAL A 124 0.75 26.22 21.76
C VAL A 124 0.48 24.80 21.26
N GLY A 125 -0.66 24.58 20.64
CA GLY A 125 -1.01 23.38 19.91
C GLY A 125 -2.04 23.72 18.83
N HIS A 126 -1.87 23.16 17.64
CA HIS A 126 -2.80 23.26 16.52
C HIS A 126 -2.86 21.89 15.86
N ARG A 127 -4.05 21.46 15.49
CA ARG A 127 -4.26 20.21 14.75
C ARG A 127 -5.48 20.30 13.86
N ARG A 128 -5.47 19.51 12.80
CA ARG A 128 -6.63 19.21 11.96
C ARG A 128 -7.13 17.80 12.28
N LYS A 129 -8.44 17.58 12.16
CA LYS A 129 -9.08 16.26 12.25
C LYS A 129 -8.44 15.34 11.22
N ILE A 130 -7.98 14.16 11.64
CA ILE A 130 -7.24 13.24 10.78
C ILE A 130 -8.06 12.88 9.55
N MET A 131 -9.34 12.56 9.77
CA MET A 131 -10.24 12.12 8.72
C MET A 131 -11.66 12.63 9.00
N PRO A 132 -12.20 13.56 8.18
CA PRO A 132 -13.60 13.95 8.25
C PRO A 132 -14.54 12.76 8.04
N THR A 133 -15.68 12.77 8.72
CA THR A 133 -16.64 11.66 8.79
C THR A 133 -17.74 11.81 7.73
N GLY A 134 -17.93 10.78 6.89
CA GLY A 134 -19.04 10.73 5.94
C GLY A 134 -19.14 11.99 5.07
N THR A 135 -20.30 12.65 5.12
CA THR A 135 -20.62 13.85 4.34
C THR A 135 -19.70 15.04 4.63
N GLU A 136 -19.06 15.11 5.80
CA GLU A 136 -18.05 16.13 6.13
C GLU A 136 -16.91 16.15 5.10
N ARG A 137 -16.58 15.01 4.49
CA ARG A 137 -15.50 14.88 3.47
C ARG A 137 -15.77 15.66 2.20
N VAL A 138 -17.02 16.06 1.96
CA VAL A 138 -17.33 16.90 0.81
C VAL A 138 -16.77 18.31 1.02
N ILE A 139 -16.61 18.74 2.28
CA ILE A 139 -16.38 20.15 2.63
C ILE A 139 -15.05 20.37 3.34
N PHE A 140 -14.57 19.39 4.11
CA PHE A 140 -13.34 19.49 4.88
C PHE A 140 -12.23 18.61 4.30
N GLY A 141 -11.02 19.17 4.23
CA GLY A 141 -9.81 18.44 3.91
C GLY A 141 -9.28 17.60 5.07
N ASN A 142 -8.36 16.69 4.76
CA ASN A 142 -7.70 15.83 5.73
C ASN A 142 -6.57 16.57 6.44
N SER A 143 -6.16 16.07 7.61
CA SER A 143 -4.95 16.57 8.27
C SER A 143 -3.67 16.11 7.57
N SER A 144 -2.57 16.77 7.91
CA SER A 144 -1.21 16.27 7.71
C SER A 144 -0.76 15.40 8.89
N GLY A 145 0.37 14.69 8.73
CA GLY A 145 0.90 13.73 9.71
C GLY A 145 1.45 14.36 11.00
N ASP A 146 1.52 15.68 11.11
CA ASP A 146 1.88 16.42 12.33
C ASP A 146 0.72 16.53 13.31
N SER A 147 -0.54 16.50 12.84
CA SER A 147 -1.76 16.62 13.66
C SER A 147 -2.00 15.45 14.63
N VAL A 148 -1.19 14.39 14.53
CA VAL A 148 -1.14 13.27 15.49
C VAL A 148 -0.39 13.63 16.78
N LYS A 149 0.46 14.67 16.77
CA LYS A 149 1.07 15.24 17.97
C LYS A 149 0.09 16.17 18.68
N ASN A 150 -0.95 15.57 19.23
CA ASN A 150 -2.12 16.25 19.78
C ASN A 150 -2.07 16.46 21.30
N VAL A 151 -0.96 16.19 21.96
CA VAL A 151 -0.78 16.39 23.42
C VAL A 151 0.29 17.44 23.70
N ILE A 152 -0.06 18.46 24.46
CA ILE A 152 0.79 19.62 24.77
C ILE A 152 1.03 19.78 26.27
N PRO A 153 2.25 20.14 26.72
CA PRO A 153 2.53 20.37 28.14
C PRO A 153 1.94 21.70 28.62
N SER A 154 1.42 21.72 29.85
CA SER A 154 0.95 22.94 30.52
C SER A 154 1.25 22.92 32.03
N PRO A 155 1.15 24.06 32.73
CA PRO A 155 1.21 24.10 34.20
C PRO A 155 0.10 23.29 34.89
N TYR A 156 -0.96 22.92 34.16
CA TYR A 156 -2.14 22.21 34.66
C TYR A 156 -2.16 20.73 34.28
N GLY A 157 -1.05 20.20 33.74
CA GLY A 157 -0.93 18.84 33.22
C GLY A 157 -0.74 18.80 31.69
N ARG A 158 -0.56 17.60 31.14
CA ARG A 158 -0.54 17.38 29.69
C ARG A 158 -1.96 17.42 29.13
N LEU A 159 -2.21 18.34 28.20
CA LEU A 159 -3.51 18.59 27.61
C LEU A 159 -3.58 17.93 26.24
N GLY A 160 -4.57 17.08 26.00
CA GLY A 160 -4.81 16.45 24.71
C GLY A 160 -6.20 16.75 24.17
N SER A 161 -6.42 16.49 22.89
CA SER A 161 -7.74 16.67 22.28
C SER A 161 -7.94 15.80 21.04
N LEU A 162 -9.13 15.26 20.91
CA LEU A 162 -9.65 14.63 19.70
C LEU A 162 -11.06 15.14 19.40
N MET A 163 -11.49 14.95 18.16
CA MET A 163 -12.76 15.46 17.66
C MET A 163 -13.64 14.31 17.16
N CYS A 164 -14.86 14.22 17.67
CA CYS A 164 -15.89 13.33 17.17
C CYS A 164 -15.43 11.87 17.03
N TRP A 165 -15.63 11.25 15.87
CA TRP A 165 -15.28 9.85 15.60
C TRP A 165 -13.78 9.52 15.57
N GLU A 166 -12.89 10.49 15.77
CA GLU A 166 -11.48 10.18 16.07
C GLU A 166 -11.36 9.30 17.33
N HIS A 167 -12.31 9.41 18.26
CA HIS A 167 -12.43 8.54 19.44
C HIS A 167 -12.82 7.09 19.10
N THR A 168 -13.03 6.71 17.84
CA THR A 168 -13.16 5.30 17.45
C THR A 168 -11.93 4.72 16.81
N GLN A 169 -10.94 5.54 16.46
CA GLN A 169 -9.72 5.08 15.80
C GLN A 169 -8.75 4.50 16.82
N PRO A 170 -8.58 3.16 16.93
CA PRO A 170 -7.86 2.56 18.04
C PRO A 170 -6.38 2.99 18.08
N LEU A 171 -5.74 3.08 16.91
CA LEU A 171 -4.35 3.52 16.80
C LEU A 171 -4.17 5.00 17.18
N LEU A 172 -5.12 5.86 16.83
CA LEU A 172 -5.05 7.29 17.18
C LEU A 172 -5.28 7.51 18.67
N ARG A 173 -6.24 6.79 19.27
CA ARG A 173 -6.47 6.78 20.72
C ARG A 173 -5.25 6.29 21.48
N TYR A 174 -4.72 5.14 21.09
CA TYR A 174 -3.50 4.58 21.68
C TYR A 174 -2.32 5.55 21.54
N HIS A 175 -2.14 6.15 20.36
CA HIS A 175 -1.08 7.15 20.15
C HIS A 175 -1.27 8.39 21.02
N THR A 176 -2.49 8.91 21.14
CA THR A 176 -2.81 10.04 22.03
C THR A 176 -2.50 9.70 23.49
N ALA A 177 -2.95 8.54 23.98
CA ALA A 177 -2.68 8.06 25.32
C ALA A 177 -1.17 7.82 25.57
N SER A 178 -0.43 7.36 24.56
CA SER A 178 1.02 7.13 24.64
C SER A 178 1.84 8.43 24.80
N GLN A 179 1.26 9.58 24.44
CA GLN A 179 1.85 10.89 24.74
C GLN A 179 1.60 11.36 26.19
N HIS A 180 0.99 10.48 27.01
CA HIS A 180 0.75 10.64 28.43
C HIS A 180 -0.12 11.86 28.79
N GLU A 181 -1.17 12.10 28.02
CA GLU A 181 -2.16 13.12 28.37
C GLU A 181 -2.78 12.86 29.75
N GLN A 182 -3.19 13.94 30.41
CA GLN A 182 -3.77 13.92 31.75
C GLN A 182 -5.15 14.58 31.77
N ILE A 183 -5.38 15.54 30.86
CA ILE A 183 -6.67 16.17 30.63
C ILE A 183 -6.91 16.13 29.12
N HIS A 184 -7.97 15.46 28.71
CA HIS A 184 -8.37 15.29 27.32
C HIS A 184 -9.64 16.09 27.04
N VAL A 185 -9.69 16.74 25.88
CA VAL A 185 -10.91 17.37 25.36
C VAL A 185 -11.50 16.51 24.26
N GLY A 186 -12.69 15.95 24.51
CA GLY A 186 -13.51 15.30 23.51
C GLY A 186 -14.51 16.30 22.95
N SER A 187 -14.18 16.89 21.79
CA SER A 187 -15.07 17.86 21.14
C SER A 187 -16.08 17.16 20.25
N TRP A 188 -17.35 17.39 20.51
CA TRP A 188 -18.47 16.87 19.73
C TRP A 188 -19.34 18.01 19.22
N PRO A 189 -20.14 17.78 18.16
CA PRO A 189 -21.02 18.80 17.62
C PRO A 189 -22.35 18.72 18.41
N TYR A 190 -23.47 18.95 17.76
CA TYR A 190 -24.79 18.59 18.27
C TYR A 190 -24.94 17.06 18.32
N LEU A 191 -25.48 16.53 19.42
CA LEU A 191 -25.65 15.09 19.65
C LEU A 191 -27.12 14.65 19.63
N PHE A 192 -27.46 13.59 18.88
CA PHE A 192 -28.86 13.14 18.70
C PHE A 192 -29.38 12.34 19.92
N PRO A 193 -30.53 12.68 20.53
CA PRO A 193 -31.01 12.09 21.79
C PRO A 193 -31.62 10.67 21.71
N VAL A 194 -31.16 9.82 20.77
CA VAL A 194 -31.67 8.45 20.41
C VAL A 194 -32.65 8.47 19.23
N LEU A 195 -32.52 7.47 18.34
CA LEU A 195 -33.16 7.43 17.01
C LEU A 195 -33.86 6.10 16.75
N GLY A 196 -34.79 6.09 15.77
CA GLY A 196 -35.50 4.88 15.31
C GLY A 196 -34.56 3.78 14.81
N GLU A 197 -35.11 2.59 14.56
CA GLU A 197 -34.37 1.32 14.37
C GLU A 197 -33.26 1.34 13.29
N ASP A 198 -33.30 2.28 12.33
CA ASP A 198 -32.40 2.32 11.17
C ASP A 198 -31.12 3.17 11.34
N MET A 199 -30.92 3.86 12.47
CA MET A 199 -29.77 4.77 12.68
C MET A 199 -28.68 4.16 13.56
N HIS A 200 -27.41 4.36 13.17
CA HIS A 200 -26.26 3.81 13.91
C HIS A 200 -26.19 4.40 15.32
N TRP A 201 -26.32 3.56 16.35
CA TRP A 201 -26.35 3.98 17.77
C TRP A 201 -25.18 4.89 18.16
N GLY A 202 -24.00 4.68 17.55
CA GLY A 202 -22.85 5.52 17.77
C GLY A 202 -23.15 7.02 17.54
N MET A 203 -23.99 7.38 16.56
CA MET A 203 -24.32 8.77 16.25
C MET A 203 -25.18 9.45 17.33
N THR A 204 -25.76 8.67 18.25
CA THR A 204 -26.56 9.21 19.33
C THR A 204 -25.67 9.86 20.39
N ARG A 205 -26.28 10.73 21.19
CA ARG A 205 -25.68 11.30 22.39
C ARG A 205 -25.13 10.20 23.29
N ASP A 206 -25.89 9.15 23.55
CA ASP A 206 -25.45 8.07 24.42
C ASP A 206 -24.25 7.32 23.82
N GLY A 207 -24.25 7.11 22.50
CA GLY A 207 -23.12 6.53 21.76
C GLY A 207 -21.84 7.35 21.84
N CYS A 208 -21.92 8.65 21.52
CA CYS A 208 -20.79 9.57 21.60
C CYS A 208 -20.25 9.70 23.03
N LEU A 209 -21.15 9.78 24.02
CA LEU A 209 -20.77 9.87 25.43
C LEU A 209 -20.14 8.58 25.95
N ASN A 210 -20.64 7.42 25.52
CA ASN A 210 -20.04 6.13 25.85
C ASN A 210 -18.59 6.07 25.33
N LEU A 211 -18.33 6.54 24.11
CA LEU A 211 -16.97 6.60 23.57
C LEU A 211 -16.05 7.51 24.38
N SER A 212 -16.52 8.69 24.78
CA SER A 212 -15.75 9.59 25.65
C SER A 212 -15.50 9.00 27.03
N GLN A 213 -16.49 8.30 27.60
CA GLN A 213 -16.36 7.63 28.89
C GLN A 213 -15.38 6.45 28.83
N ALA A 214 -15.48 5.64 27.77
CA ALA A 214 -14.59 4.52 27.51
C ALA A 214 -13.15 5.01 27.29
N PHE A 215 -12.97 6.12 26.57
CA PHE A 215 -11.65 6.72 26.39
C PHE A 215 -11.04 7.20 27.71
N ALA A 216 -11.84 7.80 28.60
CA ALA A 216 -11.39 8.21 29.93
C ALA A 216 -10.80 7.03 30.72
N ALA A 217 -11.53 5.91 30.75
CA ALA A 217 -11.13 4.69 31.44
C ALA A 217 -9.96 3.96 30.75
N GLU A 218 -9.93 3.93 29.42
CA GLU A 218 -8.86 3.29 28.64
C GLU A 218 -7.52 4.02 28.77
N ALA A 219 -7.52 5.34 28.59
CA ALA A 219 -6.30 6.15 28.65
C ALA A 219 -5.86 6.46 30.09
N GLY A 220 -6.78 6.35 31.05
CA GLY A 220 -6.55 6.74 32.44
C GLY A 220 -6.44 8.26 32.57
N THR A 221 -7.32 9.03 31.92
CA THR A 221 -7.24 10.50 31.81
C THR A 221 -8.57 11.17 32.13
N PHE A 222 -8.55 12.43 32.59
CA PHE A 222 -9.79 13.21 32.70
C PHE A 222 -10.30 13.58 31.32
N VAL A 223 -11.60 13.42 31.05
CA VAL A 223 -12.19 13.78 29.74
C VAL A 223 -13.24 14.87 29.89
N LEU A 224 -13.01 15.99 29.23
CA LEU A 224 -13.93 17.12 29.12
C LEU A 224 -14.69 16.98 27.80
N VAL A 225 -15.96 16.61 27.88
CA VAL A 225 -16.84 16.49 26.72
C VAL A 225 -17.52 17.83 26.48
N THR A 226 -17.35 18.39 25.29
CA THR A 226 -18.00 19.65 24.86
C THR A 226 -18.96 19.38 23.71
N THR A 227 -20.10 20.09 23.70
CA THR A 227 -21.19 19.90 22.74
C THR A 227 -21.85 21.22 22.37
N THR A 228 -22.43 21.27 21.18
CA THR A 228 -23.18 22.44 20.68
C THR A 228 -24.68 22.14 20.70
N PRO A 229 -25.47 22.72 21.63
CA PRO A 229 -26.92 22.69 21.50
C PRO A 229 -27.38 23.52 20.30
N MET A 230 -28.57 23.23 19.80
CA MET A 230 -29.22 23.97 18.72
C MET A 230 -30.59 24.42 19.14
N SER A 231 -30.86 25.72 19.00
CA SER A 231 -32.17 26.32 19.15
C SER A 231 -32.96 26.28 17.84
N GLN A 232 -34.28 26.43 17.92
CA GLN A 232 -35.13 26.55 16.72
C GLN A 232 -34.69 27.71 15.82
N ALA A 233 -34.38 28.85 16.43
CA ALA A 233 -33.90 30.03 15.71
C ALA A 233 -32.56 29.77 15.02
N GLY A 234 -31.68 28.99 15.64
CA GLY A 234 -30.39 28.59 15.07
C GLY A 234 -30.54 27.67 13.86
N ALA A 235 -31.41 26.66 13.96
CA ALA A 235 -31.71 25.77 12.84
C ALA A 235 -32.24 26.53 11.62
N LEU A 236 -33.19 27.45 11.83
CA LEU A 236 -33.74 28.30 10.76
C LEU A 236 -32.68 29.19 10.12
N ARG A 237 -31.73 29.74 10.89
CA ARG A 237 -30.60 30.53 10.34
C ARG A 237 -29.67 29.72 9.43
N MET A 238 -29.56 28.42 9.66
CA MET A 238 -28.81 27.52 8.79
C MET A 238 -29.59 27.04 7.56
N GLY A 239 -30.83 27.51 7.37
CA GLY A 239 -31.71 27.07 6.30
C GLY A 239 -32.36 25.71 6.55
N ILE A 240 -32.36 25.24 7.79
CA ILE A 240 -33.05 24.00 8.19
C ILE A 240 -34.47 24.39 8.60
N THR A 241 -35.43 24.22 7.70
CA THR A 241 -36.84 24.62 7.91
C THR A 241 -37.54 23.74 8.94
N ASP A 242 -38.67 24.20 9.47
CA ASP A 242 -39.51 23.39 10.38
C ASP A 242 -39.92 22.05 9.76
N GLU A 243 -40.16 22.02 8.45
CA GLU A 243 -40.46 20.81 7.68
C GLU A 243 -39.28 19.84 7.66
N VAL A 244 -38.06 20.37 7.41
CA VAL A 244 -36.83 19.57 7.46
C VAL A 244 -36.60 19.04 8.87
N ILE A 245 -36.76 19.87 9.91
CA ILE A 245 -36.64 19.46 11.31
C ILE A 245 -37.63 18.34 11.63
N ALA A 246 -38.91 18.50 11.26
CA ALA A 246 -39.95 17.50 11.52
C ALA A 246 -39.69 16.15 10.82
N SER A 247 -39.05 16.18 9.65
CA SER A 247 -38.66 14.99 8.90
C SER A 247 -37.31 14.39 9.30
N SER A 248 -36.59 15.04 10.22
CA SER A 248 -35.20 14.74 10.49
C SER A 248 -34.96 14.17 11.90
N PRO A 249 -33.92 13.32 12.07
CA PRO A 249 -33.42 12.91 13.38
C PRO A 249 -32.95 14.06 14.32
N PHE A 250 -32.83 15.30 13.84
CA PHE A 250 -32.41 16.45 14.64
C PHE A 250 -33.53 16.90 15.60
N GLN A 251 -33.48 16.52 16.89
CA GLN A 251 -34.42 17.01 17.89
C GLN A 251 -34.12 18.49 18.28
N VAL A 252 -34.70 19.44 17.56
CA VAL A 252 -34.53 20.87 17.85
C VAL A 252 -35.74 21.38 18.66
N PRO A 253 -35.56 22.10 19.77
CA PRO A 253 -34.30 22.44 20.43
C PRO A 253 -33.70 21.26 21.23
N GLY A 254 -32.37 21.22 21.34
CA GLY A 254 -31.67 20.17 22.09
C GLY A 254 -30.21 20.01 21.69
N GLY A 255 -29.67 18.78 21.78
CA GLY A 255 -28.36 18.43 21.25
C GLY A 255 -27.17 18.47 22.20
N GLY A 256 -27.37 19.04 23.39
CA GLY A 256 -26.37 19.11 24.44
C GLY A 256 -26.11 17.78 25.15
N GLY A 257 -24.88 17.62 25.61
CA GLY A 257 -24.43 16.50 26.42
C GLY A 257 -23.12 16.75 27.15
N SER A 258 -22.67 18.00 27.26
CA SER A 258 -21.35 18.33 27.83
C SER A 258 -21.24 17.82 29.27
N ARG A 259 -20.09 17.25 29.61
CA ARG A 259 -19.83 16.64 30.92
C ARG A 259 -18.34 16.40 31.15
N ILE A 260 -17.99 16.05 32.38
CA ILE A 260 -16.60 15.74 32.75
C ILE A 260 -16.53 14.34 33.35
N PHE A 261 -15.65 13.50 32.80
CA PHE A 261 -15.35 12.17 33.31
C PHE A 261 -14.00 12.12 34.03
N GLY A 262 -13.93 11.30 35.07
CA GLY A 262 -12.68 10.98 35.77
C GLY A 262 -11.86 9.91 35.04
N PRO A 263 -10.59 9.68 35.45
CA PRO A 263 -9.66 8.75 34.82
C PRO A 263 -10.08 7.28 34.82
N ASP A 264 -11.11 6.92 35.59
CA ASP A 264 -11.68 5.57 35.62
C ASP A 264 -13.05 5.51 34.91
N GLY A 265 -13.41 6.57 34.17
CA GLY A 265 -14.67 6.68 33.46
C GLY A 265 -15.85 7.12 34.32
N ARG A 266 -15.69 7.42 35.62
CA ARG A 266 -16.81 7.91 36.44
C ARG A 266 -17.24 9.31 36.01
N LEU A 267 -18.55 9.59 36.03
CA LEU A 267 -19.07 10.93 35.80
C LEU A 267 -18.77 11.84 37.01
N LEU A 268 -18.15 13.00 36.78
CA LEU A 268 -17.79 13.97 37.83
C LEU A 268 -18.71 15.18 37.85
N ALA A 269 -19.14 15.67 36.67
CA ALA A 269 -19.99 16.85 36.55
C ALA A 269 -20.79 16.86 35.23
N GLY A 270 -21.94 17.54 35.21
CA GLY A 270 -22.75 17.79 34.00
C GLY A 270 -23.84 16.77 33.68
N GLY A 271 -24.06 15.77 34.56
CA GLY A 271 -25.10 14.75 34.34
C GLY A 271 -26.54 15.25 34.38
N ASP A 272 -26.75 16.39 35.03
CA ASP A 272 -28.03 17.07 35.25
C ASP A 272 -28.25 18.28 34.33
N MET A 273 -27.27 18.60 33.47
CA MET A 273 -27.38 19.74 32.56
C MET A 273 -28.41 19.46 31.47
N ASP A 274 -29.38 20.39 31.31
CA ASP A 274 -30.41 20.27 30.29
C ASP A 274 -29.79 20.30 28.87
N PRO A 275 -30.19 19.40 27.94
CA PRO A 275 -29.62 19.35 26.59
C PRO A 275 -29.84 20.59 25.72
N GLY A 276 -30.83 21.42 26.01
CA GLY A 276 -31.09 22.67 25.29
C GLY A 276 -30.47 23.90 25.97
N GLN A 277 -29.94 23.77 27.18
CA GLN A 277 -29.40 24.87 27.96
C GLN A 277 -27.96 25.20 27.58
N GLU A 278 -27.62 26.48 27.49
CA GLU A 278 -26.23 26.93 27.43
C GLU A 278 -25.60 27.08 28.82
N GLY A 279 -24.32 26.73 28.96
CA GLY A 279 -23.60 26.87 30.23
C GLY A 279 -22.22 26.22 30.24
N LEU A 280 -21.55 26.35 31.39
CA LEU A 280 -20.25 25.74 31.65
C LEU A 280 -20.40 24.63 32.70
N VAL A 281 -20.00 23.41 32.34
CA VAL A 281 -19.83 22.32 33.30
C VAL A 281 -18.45 22.48 33.94
N ILE A 282 -18.42 22.80 35.24
CA ILE A 282 -17.18 23.13 35.96
C ILE A 282 -16.89 22.04 37.00
N CYS A 283 -15.63 21.60 37.06
CA CYS A 283 -15.16 20.61 38.03
C CYS A 283 -13.72 20.92 38.47
N ASP A 284 -13.41 20.68 39.75
CA ASP A 284 -12.04 20.67 40.25
C ASP A 284 -11.48 19.24 40.10
N VAL A 285 -10.44 19.06 39.28
CA VAL A 285 -9.83 17.75 39.02
C VAL A 285 -8.48 17.64 39.73
N ASP A 286 -8.23 16.50 40.39
CA ASP A 286 -6.95 16.19 41.02
C ASP A 286 -6.15 15.23 40.15
N LEU A 287 -5.03 15.69 39.58
CA LEU A 287 -4.19 14.89 38.68
C LEU A 287 -3.63 13.63 39.36
N ARG A 288 -3.65 13.53 40.70
CA ARG A 288 -3.26 12.32 41.43
C ARG A 288 -4.26 11.18 41.27
N ASP A 289 -5.51 11.45 40.88
CA ASP A 289 -6.50 10.40 40.64
C ASP A 289 -6.16 9.57 39.39
N ILE A 290 -5.37 10.12 38.46
CA ILE A 290 -4.79 9.37 37.34
C ILE A 290 -3.87 8.26 37.84
N LEU A 291 -3.04 8.53 38.86
CA LEU A 291 -2.16 7.53 39.44
C LEU A 291 -2.96 6.38 40.07
N LYS A 292 -4.11 6.69 40.70
CA LYS A 292 -4.99 5.68 41.27
C LYS A 292 -5.57 4.77 40.17
N ALA A 293 -6.08 5.36 39.09
CA ALA A 293 -6.61 4.59 37.95
C ALA A 293 -5.52 3.71 37.31
N LYS A 294 -4.35 4.29 37.03
CA LYS A 294 -3.22 3.61 36.37
C LYS A 294 -2.52 2.57 37.24
N THR A 295 -2.70 2.60 38.56
CA THR A 295 -2.21 1.54 39.45
C THR A 295 -2.87 0.20 39.11
N LEU A 296 -4.15 0.21 38.73
CA LEU A 296 -4.87 -0.99 38.33
C LEU A 296 -4.71 -1.27 36.82
N LEU A 297 -4.85 -0.25 35.98
CA LEU A 297 -4.89 -0.39 34.53
C LEU A 297 -4.15 0.75 33.84
N ASP A 298 -2.95 0.50 33.31
CA ASP A 298 -2.21 1.44 32.46
C ASP A 298 -2.01 0.85 31.06
N GLY A 299 -2.97 1.12 30.16
CA GLY A 299 -3.06 0.48 28.84
C GLY A 299 -1.89 0.76 27.89
N VAL A 300 -1.13 1.83 28.12
CA VAL A 300 0.09 2.17 27.36
C VAL A 300 1.38 1.87 28.12
N GLY A 301 1.25 1.42 29.38
CA GLY A 301 2.35 1.16 30.30
C GLY A 301 2.41 -0.32 30.68
N HIS A 302 2.31 -0.63 31.97
CA HIS A 302 2.52 -1.99 32.49
C HIS A 302 1.50 -3.04 32.01
N TYR A 303 0.33 -2.60 31.53
CA TYR A 303 -0.68 -3.49 30.96
C TYR A 303 -0.52 -3.68 29.44
N SER A 304 0.43 -2.98 28.81
CA SER A 304 0.77 -3.18 27.40
C SER A 304 1.71 -4.38 27.21
N ARG A 305 1.67 -5.00 26.02
CA ARG A 305 2.54 -6.11 25.62
C ARG A 305 3.37 -5.72 24.39
N PRO A 306 4.36 -4.82 24.52
CA PRO A 306 5.17 -4.34 23.39
C PRO A 306 6.03 -5.44 22.74
N ASP A 307 6.21 -6.57 23.43
CA ASP A 307 6.83 -7.79 22.91
C ASP A 307 5.93 -8.55 21.91
N ILE A 308 4.60 -8.35 21.97
CA ILE A 308 3.62 -8.95 21.05
C ILE A 308 3.07 -7.91 20.07
N PHE A 309 2.72 -6.72 20.57
CA PHE A 309 2.04 -5.67 19.83
C PHE A 309 2.87 -4.40 19.80
N SER A 310 3.31 -3.97 18.62
CA SER A 310 3.98 -2.69 18.41
C SER A 310 3.19 -1.83 17.41
N ALA A 311 3.25 -0.51 17.61
CA ALA A 311 2.64 0.47 16.71
C ALA A 311 3.70 1.48 16.26
N GLU A 312 3.95 1.54 14.95
CA GLU A 312 4.85 2.52 14.35
C GLU A 312 4.07 3.66 13.70
N LEU A 313 4.35 4.89 14.13
CA LEU A 313 3.74 6.09 13.56
C LEU A 313 4.63 6.70 12.47
N ARG A 314 4.05 6.94 11.30
CA ARG A 314 4.70 7.67 10.18
C ARG A 314 4.20 9.12 10.15
N SER A 315 4.96 10.05 10.73
CA SER A 315 4.53 11.46 10.89
C SER A 315 5.18 12.46 9.91
N HIS A 316 5.55 12.05 8.70
CA HIS A 316 6.21 12.94 7.73
C HIS A 316 5.21 13.94 7.10
N LEU A 317 5.57 15.23 7.09
CA LEU A 317 4.85 16.27 6.34
C LEU A 317 5.03 16.03 4.84
N ARG A 318 3.93 15.77 4.11
CA ARG A 318 3.93 15.72 2.65
C ARG A 318 3.44 17.07 2.12
N PHE A 319 4.35 17.91 1.63
CA PHE A 319 3.98 19.11 0.89
C PHE A 319 3.78 18.78 -0.59
N SER A 320 2.62 19.17 -1.12
CA SER A 320 2.34 19.23 -2.55
C SER A 320 2.77 20.61 -3.04
N ALA A 321 3.85 20.67 -3.82
CA ALA A 321 4.49 21.86 -4.41
C ALA A 321 5.49 22.62 -3.51
N GLN A 322 6.77 22.47 -3.80
CA GLN A 322 7.76 23.52 -3.56
C GLN A 322 7.69 24.49 -4.75
N SER A 323 7.35 25.75 -4.50
CA SER A 323 7.55 26.79 -5.53
C SER A 323 9.05 26.96 -5.75
N LEU A 324 9.51 26.63 -6.95
CA LEU A 324 10.79 27.08 -7.48
C LEU A 324 10.73 28.61 -7.68
N GLU A 325 10.90 29.38 -6.61
CA GLU A 325 11.25 30.79 -6.78
C GLU A 325 12.75 30.91 -7.02
N SER A 326 13.05 31.40 -8.22
CA SER A 326 14.37 31.57 -8.79
C SER A 326 15.27 32.47 -7.94
N THR A 327 16.35 31.93 -7.40
CA THR A 327 17.50 32.73 -7.02
C THR A 327 18.36 33.00 -8.25
N MET A 328 18.13 34.15 -8.91
CA MET A 328 19.16 34.74 -9.77
C MET A 328 20.34 35.19 -8.90
N PRO A 329 21.60 34.97 -9.32
CA PRO A 329 22.76 35.37 -8.54
C PRO A 329 23.10 36.85 -8.75
N SER A 330 22.90 37.69 -7.74
CA SER A 330 23.53 39.02 -7.69
C SER A 330 24.98 38.89 -7.21
N ARG A 331 25.91 39.29 -8.08
CA ARG A 331 27.34 39.50 -7.78
C ARG A 331 27.52 40.52 -6.65
N GLY A 332 28.50 40.30 -5.75
CA GLY A 332 29.22 41.43 -5.13
C GLY A 332 29.57 41.36 -3.64
N SER A 333 30.65 40.62 -3.33
CA SER A 333 31.75 41.08 -2.46
C SER A 333 31.68 41.02 -0.91
N ILE A 334 32.86 40.65 -0.38
CA ILE A 334 33.48 40.96 0.92
C ILE A 334 33.36 39.90 2.04
N ARG A 335 34.49 39.18 2.21
CA ARG A 335 34.92 38.44 3.40
C ARG A 335 34.88 39.30 4.67
N ARG A 336 34.47 38.70 5.80
CA ARG A 336 35.23 38.79 7.06
C ARG A 336 34.88 37.64 8.03
N THR A 337 35.95 37.10 8.60
CA THR A 337 36.09 36.01 9.58
C THR A 337 35.73 36.44 11.01
N ALA A 338 35.11 35.57 11.83
CA ALA A 338 35.43 35.35 13.26
C ALA A 338 34.58 34.21 13.89
N ALA A 339 35.20 33.51 14.85
CA ALA A 339 34.87 32.21 15.45
C ALA A 339 33.72 32.19 16.49
N PRO A 340 33.19 31.01 16.89
CA PRO A 340 32.17 30.90 17.93
C PRO A 340 32.78 30.88 19.34
N VAL A 341 32.18 31.68 20.23
CA VAL A 341 32.45 31.71 21.67
C VAL A 341 31.74 30.55 22.35
N ARG A 342 32.49 29.73 23.09
CA ARG A 342 31.97 28.75 24.05
C ARG A 342 31.50 29.46 25.31
N SER A 343 30.31 29.12 25.81
CA SER A 343 30.00 29.21 27.25
C SER A 343 29.48 27.87 27.75
N ARG A 344 30.14 27.37 28.80
CA ARG A 344 29.75 26.20 29.59
C ARG A 344 28.76 26.65 30.66
N THR A 345 27.78 25.82 31.01
CA THR A 345 27.40 25.60 32.41
C THR A 345 26.64 24.28 32.60
N ASN A 346 27.34 23.38 33.30
CA ASN A 346 26.96 22.38 34.31
C ASN A 346 25.76 21.43 34.16
N ALA A 347 26.12 20.16 34.37
CA ALA A 347 25.33 18.96 34.49
C ALA A 347 24.47 18.90 35.76
N SER A 348 23.34 18.19 35.64
CA SER A 348 22.76 17.40 36.74
C SER A 348 22.33 16.04 36.20
N VAL A 349 22.82 15.02 36.88
CA VAL A 349 22.76 13.57 36.62
C VAL A 349 21.32 13.04 36.48
N ALA A 350 21.07 12.23 35.44
CA ALA A 350 19.91 11.35 35.34
C ALA A 350 20.38 9.94 34.94
N CYS A 351 19.83 8.94 35.62
CA CYS A 351 20.21 7.53 35.59
C CYS A 351 19.80 6.85 34.27
N ASP A 352 20.71 6.07 33.71
CA ASP A 352 20.60 5.33 32.45
C ASP A 352 19.54 4.21 32.48
N ALA A 353 18.60 4.26 31.53
CA ALA A 353 18.06 3.07 30.89
C ALA A 353 18.49 3.16 29.42
N HIS A 354 19.44 2.30 29.02
CA HIS A 354 20.05 2.30 27.69
C HIS A 354 18.99 2.21 26.58
N ARG A 355 18.72 3.34 25.91
CA ARG A 355 18.31 3.31 24.51
C ARG A 355 19.56 2.95 23.70
N PRO A 356 19.52 1.96 22.80
CA PRO A 356 20.64 1.69 21.94
C PRO A 356 20.96 2.96 21.13
N ALA A 357 22.24 3.30 21.07
CA ALA A 357 22.69 4.47 20.33
C ALA A 357 22.24 4.34 18.85
N ALA A 358 21.99 5.45 18.16
CA ALA A 358 21.62 5.41 16.74
C ALA A 358 22.66 4.63 15.90
N SER A 359 23.93 4.62 16.34
CA SER A 359 25.00 3.79 15.77
C SER A 359 24.82 2.28 16.00
N GLU A 360 24.21 1.85 17.11
CA GLU A 360 23.93 0.44 17.40
C GLU A 360 22.72 -0.06 16.60
N VAL A 361 21.68 0.77 16.45
CA VAL A 361 20.56 0.47 15.54
C VAL A 361 21.04 0.39 14.09
N GLU A 362 21.96 1.27 13.68
CA GLU A 362 22.55 1.25 12.35
C GLU A 362 23.50 0.05 12.15
N ALA A 363 24.26 -0.33 13.18
CA ALA A 363 25.07 -1.55 13.18
C ALA A 363 24.22 -2.82 13.10
N LEU A 364 23.07 -2.85 13.79
CA LEU A 364 22.10 -3.95 13.71
C LEU A 364 21.46 -4.02 12.33
N ARG A 365 21.06 -2.90 11.73
CA ARG A 365 20.56 -2.87 10.33
C ARG A 365 21.60 -3.35 9.35
N SER A 366 22.85 -2.89 9.50
CA SER A 366 23.98 -3.35 8.70
C SER A 366 24.26 -4.84 8.90
N ARG A 367 24.10 -5.35 10.13
CA ARG A 367 24.26 -6.77 10.45
C ARG A 367 23.14 -7.64 9.89
N VAL A 368 21.88 -7.18 9.92
CA VAL A 368 20.75 -7.86 9.27
C VAL A 368 21.00 -7.94 7.77
N LEU A 369 21.41 -6.83 7.15
CA LEU A 369 21.76 -6.81 5.72
C LEU A 369 22.90 -7.78 5.38
N ALA A 370 23.93 -7.87 6.23
CA ALA A 370 25.05 -8.80 6.04
C ALA A 370 24.65 -10.28 6.30
N LEU A 371 23.72 -10.54 7.23
CA LEU A 371 23.20 -11.89 7.47
C LEU A 371 22.28 -12.36 6.34
N GLU A 372 21.49 -11.45 5.77
CA GLU A 372 20.72 -11.72 4.55
C GLU A 372 21.62 -11.97 3.33
N GLU A 373 22.77 -11.31 3.25
CA GLU A 373 23.81 -11.56 2.24
C GLU A 373 24.44 -12.94 2.42
N GLN A 374 24.75 -13.35 3.65
CA GLN A 374 25.25 -14.69 3.96
C GLN A 374 24.24 -15.80 3.64
N LEU A 375 22.94 -15.53 3.78
CA LEU A 375 21.86 -16.42 3.35
C LEU A 375 21.75 -16.53 1.83
N LEU A 376 22.05 -15.45 1.09
CA LEU A 376 22.10 -15.47 -0.37
C LEU A 376 23.34 -16.23 -0.87
N ASP A 377 24.50 -16.02 -0.25
CA ASP A 377 25.76 -16.70 -0.57
C ASP A 377 25.72 -18.20 -0.25
N ALA A 378 25.02 -18.61 0.82
CA ALA A 378 24.83 -20.02 1.17
C ALA A 378 24.01 -20.82 0.12
N TRP A 379 23.31 -20.14 -0.79
CA TRP A 379 22.43 -20.73 -1.79
C TRP A 379 22.91 -20.56 -3.24
N LEU A 380 24.09 -19.98 -3.44
CA LEU A 380 24.75 -19.86 -4.74
C LEU A 380 25.75 -21.00 -5.10
N PRO A 381 25.87 -22.18 -4.43
CA PRO A 381 27.01 -23.04 -4.71
C PRO A 381 26.90 -23.69 -6.09
N LEU A 382 27.78 -23.22 -6.98
CA LEU A 382 28.75 -23.99 -7.76
C LEU A 382 28.24 -25.34 -8.26
N ALA A 383 27.99 -25.38 -9.56
CA ALA A 383 28.10 -26.61 -10.32
C ALA A 383 29.40 -27.35 -9.94
N GLY A 384 29.26 -28.54 -9.34
CA GLY A 384 30.30 -29.56 -9.26
C GLY A 384 31.47 -29.27 -8.31
N THR A 385 31.35 -29.70 -7.06
CA THR A 385 32.48 -30.31 -6.34
C THR A 385 31.95 -31.42 -5.45
N GLU A 386 32.37 -32.65 -5.76
CA GLU A 386 32.33 -33.77 -4.83
C GLU A 386 33.06 -33.35 -3.55
N THR A 387 32.38 -33.39 -2.40
CA THR A 387 33.04 -33.33 -1.11
C THR A 387 32.88 -34.68 -0.41
N SER A 388 34.05 -35.28 -0.23
CA SER A 388 34.35 -36.51 0.49
C SER A 388 33.82 -36.50 1.93
N ASP A 389 33.46 -37.71 2.38
CA ASP A 389 33.39 -38.18 3.76
C ASP A 389 34.07 -37.29 4.81
N ALA A 390 33.27 -36.77 5.73
CA ALA A 390 33.65 -36.58 7.11
C ALA A 390 32.41 -36.88 7.96
N GLY A 391 32.44 -38.04 8.62
CA GLY A 391 31.38 -38.47 9.51
C GLY A 391 31.33 -37.59 10.75
N ASP A 392 30.11 -37.24 11.15
CA ASP A 392 29.75 -36.99 12.54
C ASP A 392 28.36 -37.56 12.79
N ASP A 393 28.30 -38.36 13.85
CA ASP A 393 27.21 -39.22 14.32
C ASP A 393 26.06 -38.40 14.93
N PRO A 394 24.82 -38.44 14.40
CA PRO A 394 23.68 -37.77 15.02
C PRO A 394 23.00 -38.74 16.00
N SER A 395 23.65 -39.05 17.11
CA SER A 395 23.02 -39.83 18.19
C SER A 395 23.33 -39.26 19.58
N SER A 396 22.85 -38.04 19.88
CA SER A 396 22.44 -37.65 21.24
C SER A 396 22.02 -36.17 21.35
N VAL A 397 20.80 -35.86 20.95
CA VAL A 397 20.04 -34.80 21.62
C VAL A 397 18.61 -35.31 21.80
N GLN A 398 18.28 -35.75 23.01
CA GLN A 398 16.90 -35.97 23.41
C GLN A 398 16.17 -34.62 23.31
N ALA A 399 15.35 -34.47 22.26
CA ALA A 399 14.42 -33.37 22.13
C ALA A 399 13.43 -33.44 23.30
N GLN A 400 13.51 -32.45 24.20
CA GLN A 400 12.38 -32.08 25.02
C GLN A 400 11.30 -31.59 24.05
N VAL A 401 10.16 -32.29 24.05
CA VAL A 401 8.96 -31.90 23.29
C VAL A 401 8.41 -30.63 23.92
N GLU A 402 8.84 -29.47 23.42
CA GLU A 402 8.05 -28.24 23.49
C GLU A 402 6.92 -28.38 22.47
N TYR A 403 5.67 -28.30 22.94
CA TYR A 403 4.53 -28.12 22.05
C TYR A 403 4.65 -26.74 21.39
N ASP A 404 5.18 -26.71 20.18
CA ASP A 404 5.24 -25.53 19.32
C ASP A 404 3.81 -25.12 18.94
N ILE A 405 3.34 -23.99 19.48
CA ILE A 405 1.98 -23.45 19.29
C ILE A 405 1.78 -22.90 17.84
N THR A 406 2.79 -23.06 16.98
CA THR A 406 2.81 -22.60 15.58
C THR A 406 2.33 -23.64 14.55
N GLY A 407 2.00 -24.86 14.97
CA GLY A 407 1.61 -25.94 14.06
C GLY A 407 0.24 -25.73 13.39
N GLY A 408 0.22 -25.11 12.21
CA GLY A 408 -0.93 -25.14 11.31
C GLY A 408 -1.06 -26.49 10.58
N SER A 409 -2.27 -26.83 10.11
CA SER A 409 -2.54 -28.05 9.34
C SER A 409 -3.25 -27.75 8.03
N LEU A 410 -3.04 -28.61 7.04
CA LEU A 410 -3.71 -28.50 5.76
C LEU A 410 -5.07 -29.22 5.82
N THR A 411 -6.12 -28.52 5.43
CA THR A 411 -7.48 -29.07 5.38
C THR A 411 -8.07 -28.91 3.99
N LEU A 412 -8.86 -29.89 3.56
CA LEU A 412 -9.69 -29.74 2.38
C LEU A 412 -10.92 -28.92 2.77
N ASP A 413 -11.18 -27.84 2.03
CA ASP A 413 -12.46 -27.16 2.15
C ASP A 413 -13.58 -27.94 1.44
N ARG A 414 -14.80 -27.39 1.45
CA ARG A 414 -16.00 -28.05 0.91
C ARG A 414 -15.91 -28.37 -0.59
N SER A 415 -14.97 -27.77 -1.30
CA SER A 415 -14.76 -27.97 -2.73
C SER A 415 -13.54 -28.82 -3.08
N GLY A 416 -12.77 -29.23 -2.07
CA GLY A 416 -11.60 -30.06 -2.25
C GLY A 416 -10.32 -29.27 -2.53
N ALA A 417 -10.31 -27.95 -2.31
CA ALA A 417 -9.09 -27.16 -2.33
C ALA A 417 -8.36 -27.27 -0.97
N LEU A 418 -7.04 -27.39 -1.04
CA LEU A 418 -6.18 -27.50 0.14
C LEU A 418 -5.85 -26.13 0.75
N ARG A 419 -6.36 -25.87 1.95
CA ARG A 419 -6.17 -24.63 2.72
C ARG A 419 -5.36 -24.87 3.99
N PHE A 420 -4.32 -24.05 4.18
CA PHE A 420 -3.51 -24.06 5.39
C PHE A 420 -4.24 -23.30 6.51
N SER A 421 -4.48 -23.97 7.63
CA SER A 421 -5.18 -23.41 8.81
C SER A 421 -4.24 -23.37 10.00
N ASP A 422 -4.06 -22.21 10.61
CA ASP A 422 -3.23 -22.04 11.81
C ASP A 422 -3.94 -22.48 13.10
N THR A 423 -3.24 -22.37 14.23
CA THR A 423 -3.75 -22.73 15.57
C THR A 423 -4.88 -21.81 16.08
N THR A 424 -5.13 -20.66 15.45
CA THR A 424 -6.30 -19.81 15.74
C THR A 424 -7.52 -20.19 14.89
N SER A 425 -7.29 -20.88 13.78
CA SER A 425 -8.29 -21.36 12.82
C SER A 425 -8.84 -22.76 13.19
N THR A 426 -8.39 -23.32 14.32
CA THR A 426 -8.73 -24.67 14.83
C THR A 426 -10.23 -24.93 15.05
N PHE A 427 -11.10 -23.92 14.91
CA PHE A 427 -12.55 -24.10 14.89
C PHE A 427 -13.04 -25.06 13.78
N PHE A 428 -12.26 -25.29 12.72
CA PHE A 428 -12.58 -26.28 11.69
C PHE A 428 -12.29 -27.74 12.09
N ARG A 429 -11.57 -27.99 13.19
CA ARG A 429 -11.30 -29.37 13.69
C ARG A 429 -12.42 -29.94 14.57
N THR A 430 -13.47 -29.18 14.89
CA THR A 430 -14.52 -29.62 15.84
C THR A 430 -15.80 -30.12 15.19
N ALA A 431 -15.85 -30.31 13.86
CA ALA A 431 -16.94 -31.03 13.22
C ALA A 431 -16.63 -32.55 13.22
N PRO A 432 -17.31 -33.38 14.03
CA PRO A 432 -17.21 -34.82 13.92
C PRO A 432 -17.96 -35.29 12.67
N ASP A 433 -17.33 -36.17 11.91
CA ASP A 433 -17.98 -37.06 10.94
C ASP A 433 -18.92 -36.41 9.91
N LEU A 434 -18.36 -35.69 8.94
CA LEU A 434 -18.88 -35.79 7.58
C LEU A 434 -17.91 -36.66 6.81
N ALA A 435 -18.33 -37.90 6.55
CA ALA A 435 -17.58 -38.84 5.74
C ALA A 435 -17.06 -38.12 4.47
N PRO A 436 -15.80 -38.34 4.06
CA PRO A 436 -15.35 -37.85 2.78
C PRO A 436 -16.30 -38.40 1.74
N ASN A 437 -16.93 -37.49 0.98
CA ASN A 437 -17.59 -37.91 -0.26
C ASN A 437 -16.53 -38.69 -1.03
N PRO A 438 -16.79 -39.95 -1.44
CA PRO A 438 -15.77 -40.76 -2.06
C PRO A 438 -15.23 -39.99 -3.26
N SER A 439 -13.94 -39.67 -3.21
CA SER A 439 -13.18 -39.21 -4.37
C SER A 439 -13.57 -40.13 -5.52
N PRO A 440 -13.96 -39.63 -6.70
CA PRO A 440 -14.17 -40.51 -7.84
C PRO A 440 -12.84 -41.23 -8.06
N SER A 441 -12.86 -42.55 -7.83
CA SER A 441 -11.72 -43.43 -7.88
C SER A 441 -10.95 -43.22 -9.17
N LEU A 442 -9.68 -42.83 -9.05
CA LEU A 442 -8.67 -42.86 -10.11
C LEU A 442 -8.38 -44.33 -10.47
N HIS A 443 -9.24 -44.92 -11.32
CA HIS A 443 -8.89 -46.13 -12.04
C HIS A 443 -8.81 -45.83 -13.54
N PRO A 444 -7.69 -46.14 -14.20
CA PRO A 444 -7.60 -46.05 -15.65
C PRO A 444 -8.45 -47.19 -16.23
N HIS A 445 -9.58 -46.86 -16.87
CA HIS A 445 -10.29 -47.82 -17.71
C HIS A 445 -9.54 -47.97 -19.04
N PRO A 446 -9.04 -49.16 -19.39
CA PRO A 446 -8.40 -49.38 -20.68
C PRO A 446 -9.49 -49.52 -21.75
N GLY A 447 -9.35 -48.74 -22.82
CA GLY A 447 -10.03 -48.97 -24.09
C GLY A 447 -11.43 -48.37 -24.21
N ARG A 448 -11.50 -47.10 -24.64
CA ARG A 448 -12.61 -46.61 -25.46
C ARG A 448 -12.14 -45.45 -26.33
N GLU A 449 -12.39 -45.56 -27.63
CA GLU A 449 -12.05 -44.56 -28.64
C GLU A 449 -12.61 -43.17 -28.28
N VAL A 450 -11.73 -42.17 -28.35
CA VAL A 450 -12.03 -40.76 -28.10
C VAL A 450 -12.82 -40.19 -29.28
N ARG A 451 -14.08 -39.81 -29.06
CA ARG A 451 -14.79 -38.84 -29.92
C ARG A 451 -14.92 -37.52 -29.16
N PRO A 452 -14.77 -36.35 -29.82
CA PRO A 452 -14.76 -35.05 -29.15
C PRO A 452 -16.14 -34.75 -28.58
N VAL A 453 -16.26 -34.79 -27.25
CA VAL A 453 -17.45 -34.27 -26.57
C VAL A 453 -17.41 -32.76 -26.70
N ALA A 454 -18.42 -32.17 -27.34
CA ALA A 454 -18.55 -30.73 -27.50
C ALA A 454 -18.34 -30.00 -26.16
N GLN A 455 -17.38 -29.07 -26.12
CA GLN A 455 -17.07 -28.25 -24.95
C GLN A 455 -18.17 -27.19 -24.79
N SER A 456 -19.22 -27.52 -24.06
CA SER A 456 -20.45 -26.71 -23.98
C SER A 456 -20.27 -25.30 -23.37
N TYR A 457 -19.12 -25.00 -22.76
CA TYR A 457 -18.79 -23.69 -22.21
C TYR A 457 -18.05 -22.79 -23.21
N LEU A 458 -17.66 -23.29 -24.38
CA LEU A 458 -17.12 -22.43 -25.43
C LEU A 458 -18.21 -21.50 -25.95
N PRO A 459 -17.88 -20.22 -26.23
CA PRO A 459 -18.84 -19.25 -26.76
C PRO A 459 -19.34 -19.58 -28.17
N PHE A 460 -18.60 -20.39 -28.93
CA PHE A 460 -18.94 -20.84 -30.28
C PHE A 460 -18.24 -22.17 -30.60
N PRO A 461 -18.71 -22.93 -31.62
CA PRO A 461 -18.06 -24.17 -32.05
C PRO A 461 -16.63 -23.91 -32.54
N LEU A 462 -15.71 -24.80 -32.19
CA LEU A 462 -14.32 -24.73 -32.62
C LEU A 462 -13.85 -26.11 -33.08
N GLU A 463 -13.32 -26.19 -34.30
CA GLU A 463 -12.78 -27.44 -34.83
C GLU A 463 -11.53 -27.88 -34.06
N TYR A 464 -11.33 -29.19 -33.93
CA TYR A 464 -10.22 -29.77 -33.15
C TYR A 464 -8.83 -29.29 -33.62
N PHE A 465 -8.65 -29.13 -34.93
CA PHE A 465 -7.39 -28.63 -35.49
C PHE A 465 -7.13 -27.17 -35.09
N HIS A 466 -8.12 -26.29 -35.29
CA HIS A 466 -8.05 -24.88 -34.90
C HIS A 466 -7.88 -24.69 -33.39
N HIS A 467 -8.59 -25.50 -32.59
CA HIS A 467 -8.43 -25.54 -31.14
C HIS A 467 -6.99 -25.83 -30.73
N ASN A 468 -6.37 -26.89 -31.25
CA ASN A 468 -5.00 -27.25 -30.91
C ASN A 468 -3.99 -26.20 -31.35
N LEU A 469 -4.20 -25.60 -32.53
CA LEU A 469 -3.35 -24.52 -33.02
C LEU A 469 -3.40 -23.30 -32.09
N ILE A 470 -4.59 -22.89 -31.65
CA ILE A 470 -4.74 -21.78 -30.68
C ILE A 470 -4.02 -22.11 -29.37
N VAL A 471 -4.18 -23.32 -28.85
CA VAL A 471 -3.50 -23.75 -27.61
C VAL A 471 -1.98 -23.73 -27.79
N GLU A 472 -1.46 -24.23 -28.92
CA GLU A 472 -0.02 -24.17 -29.24
C GLU A 472 0.49 -22.72 -29.26
N ARG A 473 -0.23 -21.81 -29.93
CA ARG A 473 0.12 -20.38 -29.96
C ARG A 473 0.09 -19.73 -28.58
N ALA A 474 -0.82 -20.15 -27.70
CA ALA A 474 -0.88 -19.66 -26.32
C ALA A 474 0.37 -20.04 -25.52
N PHE A 475 0.86 -21.26 -25.66
CA PHE A 475 2.02 -21.73 -24.89
C PHE A 475 3.34 -21.15 -25.37
N ILE A 476 3.47 -20.78 -26.64
CA ILE A 476 4.62 -19.97 -27.10
C ILE A 476 4.72 -18.66 -26.30
N HIS A 477 3.57 -18.02 -26.01
CA HIS A 477 3.54 -16.80 -25.23
C HIS A 477 3.69 -17.05 -23.72
N LEU A 478 2.92 -17.96 -23.13
CA LEU A 478 2.85 -18.15 -21.67
C LEU A 478 4.12 -18.75 -21.03
N GLN A 479 5.08 -19.18 -21.85
CA GLN A 479 6.35 -19.76 -21.41
C GLN A 479 7.30 -18.77 -20.72
N TRP A 480 7.15 -17.45 -20.89
CA TRP A 480 8.09 -16.46 -20.31
C TRP A 480 8.18 -16.48 -18.77
N ALA A 481 7.07 -16.81 -18.11
CA ALA A 481 6.98 -17.02 -16.67
C ALA A 481 6.42 -18.41 -16.33
N GLU A 482 6.34 -19.30 -17.33
CA GLU A 482 5.66 -20.59 -17.28
C GLU A 482 4.33 -20.49 -16.51
N VAL A 483 3.48 -19.51 -16.84
CA VAL A 483 2.29 -19.21 -16.02
C VAL A 483 1.37 -20.43 -15.90
N ILE A 484 1.39 -21.25 -16.94
CA ILE A 484 0.68 -22.52 -17.03
C ILE A 484 1.69 -23.56 -17.53
N GLN A 485 1.75 -24.71 -16.86
CA GLN A 485 2.55 -25.85 -17.30
C GLN A 485 1.83 -26.58 -18.44
N GLU A 486 2.43 -26.63 -19.61
CA GLU A 486 1.76 -27.11 -20.84
C GLU A 486 1.34 -28.57 -20.77
N GLU A 487 2.26 -29.47 -20.41
CA GLU A 487 1.99 -30.90 -20.40
C GLU A 487 0.89 -31.28 -19.39
N PRO A 488 0.93 -30.85 -18.11
CA PRO A 488 -0.16 -31.08 -17.18
C PRO A 488 -1.50 -30.50 -17.64
N PHE A 489 -1.51 -29.30 -18.22
CA PHE A 489 -2.72 -28.68 -18.75
C PHE A 489 -3.33 -29.50 -19.90
N ARG A 490 -2.52 -29.94 -20.86
CA ARG A 490 -2.98 -30.77 -21.99
C ARG A 490 -3.51 -32.12 -21.52
N LEU A 491 -2.88 -32.73 -20.52
CA LEU A 491 -3.37 -33.98 -19.91
C LEU A 491 -4.73 -33.78 -19.22
N GLY A 492 -4.91 -32.68 -18.48
CA GLY A 492 -6.20 -32.33 -17.87
C GLY A 492 -7.30 -32.13 -18.91
N LEU A 493 -7.00 -31.38 -19.96
CA LEU A 493 -7.90 -31.13 -21.09
C LEU A 493 -8.36 -32.44 -21.78
N GLN A 494 -7.47 -33.42 -21.92
CA GLN A 494 -7.79 -34.73 -22.52
C GLN A 494 -8.66 -35.62 -21.62
N ARG A 495 -8.53 -35.52 -20.30
CA ARG A 495 -9.26 -36.36 -19.34
C ARG A 495 -10.73 -35.97 -19.22
N SER A 496 -11.01 -34.69 -19.07
CA SER A 496 -12.38 -34.18 -18.94
C SER A 496 -12.43 -32.70 -19.26
N THR A 497 -13.41 -32.30 -20.06
CA THR A 497 -13.61 -30.88 -20.39
C THR A 497 -14.36 -30.12 -19.30
N ARG A 498 -14.92 -30.81 -18.28
CA ARG A 498 -15.78 -30.21 -17.25
C ARG A 498 -15.25 -30.35 -15.82
N VAL A 499 -14.35 -31.29 -15.56
CA VAL A 499 -13.79 -31.52 -14.23
C VAL A 499 -12.60 -30.57 -14.03
N ARG A 500 -12.55 -29.92 -12.87
CA ARG A 500 -11.48 -29.01 -12.47
C ARG A 500 -10.40 -29.80 -11.71
N ASP A 501 -9.13 -29.48 -11.96
CA ASP A 501 -7.98 -29.96 -11.19
C ASP A 501 -6.93 -28.83 -11.04
N ASN A 502 -5.75 -29.11 -10.48
CA ASN A 502 -4.70 -28.10 -10.26
C ASN A 502 -4.08 -27.52 -11.56
N HIS A 503 -4.32 -28.14 -12.71
CA HIS A 503 -3.73 -27.79 -13.99
C HIS A 503 -4.77 -27.46 -15.08
N PHE A 504 -6.02 -27.86 -14.91
CA PHE A 504 -7.09 -27.61 -15.87
C PHE A 504 -8.40 -27.17 -15.21
N SER A 505 -9.00 -26.11 -15.74
CA SER A 505 -10.40 -25.74 -15.49
C SER A 505 -11.01 -25.13 -16.75
N PRO A 506 -12.34 -25.16 -16.95
CA PRO A 506 -12.98 -24.49 -18.07
C PRO A 506 -12.67 -22.98 -18.12
N PHE A 507 -12.56 -22.34 -16.95
CA PHE A 507 -12.12 -20.95 -16.83
C PHE A 507 -10.71 -20.75 -17.39
N LEU A 508 -9.73 -21.51 -16.90
CA LEU A 508 -8.34 -21.42 -17.36
C LEU A 508 -8.24 -21.71 -18.86
N HIS A 509 -9.01 -22.69 -19.35
CA HIS A 509 -9.04 -23.05 -20.75
C HIS A 509 -9.52 -21.91 -21.66
N LEU A 510 -10.59 -21.20 -21.28
CA LEU A 510 -11.05 -20.03 -22.02
C LEU A 510 -9.98 -18.93 -22.06
N ILE A 511 -9.23 -18.73 -20.97
CA ILE A 511 -8.12 -17.77 -20.95
C ILE A 511 -6.96 -18.22 -21.85
N VAL A 512 -6.60 -19.50 -21.86
CA VAL A 512 -5.60 -20.05 -22.80
C VAL A 512 -6.02 -19.81 -24.24
N LEU A 513 -7.29 -20.06 -24.58
CA LEU A 513 -7.81 -19.79 -25.92
C LEU A 513 -7.81 -18.31 -26.27
N ALA A 514 -8.15 -17.44 -25.30
CA ALA A 514 -8.10 -15.99 -25.48
C ALA A 514 -6.68 -15.52 -25.83
N VAL A 515 -5.70 -15.92 -25.01
CA VAL A 515 -4.29 -15.60 -25.20
C VAL A 515 -3.81 -16.10 -26.56
N GLY A 516 -4.02 -17.39 -26.86
CA GLY A 516 -3.57 -18.00 -28.12
C GLY A 516 -4.17 -17.35 -29.37
N SER A 517 -5.43 -16.90 -29.31
CA SER A 517 -6.10 -16.27 -30.45
C SER A 517 -5.42 -14.97 -30.89
N ARG A 518 -4.76 -14.26 -29.99
CA ARG A 518 -4.02 -13.03 -30.31
C ARG A 518 -2.72 -13.29 -31.08
N TYR A 519 -2.20 -14.50 -30.97
CA TYR A 519 -0.97 -14.95 -31.62
C TYR A 519 -1.24 -15.83 -32.85
N LEU A 520 -2.45 -15.76 -33.42
CA LEU A 520 -2.69 -16.30 -34.75
C LEU A 520 -2.24 -15.29 -35.80
N SER A 521 -1.64 -15.75 -36.89
CA SER A 521 -1.40 -14.91 -38.07
C SER A 521 -2.72 -14.49 -38.73
N ALA A 522 -2.68 -13.51 -39.64
CA ALA A 522 -3.89 -13.11 -40.37
C ALA A 522 -4.44 -14.27 -41.22
N GLU A 523 -3.55 -15.03 -41.85
CA GLU A 523 -3.88 -16.20 -42.67
C GLU A 523 -4.49 -17.33 -41.83
N GLU A 524 -3.83 -17.67 -40.71
CA GLU A 524 -4.31 -18.70 -39.78
C GLU A 524 -5.69 -18.33 -39.23
N TYR A 525 -5.90 -17.06 -38.86
CA TYR A 525 -7.17 -16.57 -38.32
C TYR A 525 -8.29 -16.56 -39.37
N SER A 526 -8.01 -16.12 -40.60
CA SER A 526 -8.99 -16.05 -41.69
C SER A 526 -9.56 -17.42 -42.10
N GLY A 527 -8.82 -18.49 -41.84
CA GLY A 527 -9.28 -19.87 -42.05
C GLY A 527 -10.22 -20.39 -40.96
N MET A 528 -10.48 -19.60 -39.90
CA MET A 528 -11.31 -19.98 -38.77
C MET A 528 -12.61 -19.16 -38.72
N ASP A 529 -13.73 -19.80 -38.36
CA ASP A 529 -15.01 -19.13 -38.12
C ASP A 529 -15.04 -18.51 -36.71
N LEU A 530 -14.19 -17.49 -36.49
CA LEU A 530 -14.01 -16.80 -35.21
C LEU A 530 -14.48 -15.34 -35.26
N PRO A 531 -15.01 -14.78 -34.15
CA PRO A 531 -15.42 -13.38 -34.10
C PRO A 531 -14.23 -12.42 -33.91
N ASN A 532 -14.29 -11.28 -34.61
CA ASN A 532 -13.34 -10.16 -34.60
C ASN A 532 -12.06 -10.38 -35.44
N GLU A 533 -12.03 -9.85 -36.66
CA GLU A 533 -10.86 -9.96 -37.56
C GLU A 533 -9.65 -9.14 -37.08
N ASN A 534 -9.89 -8.03 -36.37
CA ASN A 534 -8.84 -7.16 -35.81
C ASN A 534 -7.96 -7.92 -34.82
N PHE A 535 -6.64 -7.91 -35.04
CA PHE A 535 -5.64 -8.56 -34.18
C PHE A 535 -5.82 -8.24 -32.69
N GLU A 536 -6.14 -6.98 -32.38
CA GLU A 536 -6.27 -6.52 -31.01
C GLU A 536 -7.46 -7.16 -30.29
N ASP A 537 -8.55 -7.48 -30.98
CA ASP A 537 -9.82 -7.94 -30.40
C ASP A 537 -9.96 -9.48 -30.41
N ARG A 538 -8.94 -10.18 -30.93
CA ARG A 538 -8.92 -11.65 -30.99
C ARG A 538 -8.93 -12.23 -29.59
N GLY A 539 -9.84 -13.16 -29.35
CA GLY A 539 -10.01 -13.82 -28.06
C GLY A 539 -10.92 -13.10 -27.07
N ASP A 540 -11.42 -11.89 -27.37
CA ASP A 540 -12.32 -11.15 -26.48
C ASP A 540 -13.59 -11.94 -26.15
N ALA A 541 -14.10 -12.73 -27.10
CA ALA A 541 -15.26 -13.58 -26.87
C ALA A 541 -14.99 -14.70 -25.83
N TYR A 542 -13.77 -15.25 -25.79
CA TYR A 542 -13.36 -16.20 -24.76
C TYR A 542 -13.17 -15.52 -23.41
N VAL A 543 -12.58 -14.31 -23.38
CA VAL A 543 -12.50 -13.50 -22.14
C VAL A 543 -13.89 -13.16 -21.61
N ALA A 544 -14.82 -12.77 -22.48
CA ALA A 544 -16.20 -12.49 -22.09
C ALA A 544 -16.90 -13.73 -21.51
N ALA A 545 -16.65 -14.91 -22.08
CA ALA A 545 -17.14 -16.17 -21.53
C ALA A 545 -16.50 -16.47 -20.16
N ALA A 546 -15.18 -16.29 -20.01
CA ALA A 546 -14.48 -16.50 -18.74
C ALA A 546 -14.96 -15.52 -17.65
N ARG A 547 -15.23 -14.25 -17.99
CA ARG A 547 -15.76 -13.25 -17.06
C ARG A 547 -17.15 -13.61 -16.53
N LYS A 548 -17.99 -14.27 -17.34
CA LYS A 548 -19.30 -14.79 -16.88
C LYS A 548 -19.16 -15.89 -15.83
N MET A 549 -18.05 -16.64 -15.86
CA MET A 549 -17.73 -17.69 -14.90
C MET A 549 -16.98 -17.17 -13.67
N MET A 550 -16.53 -15.91 -13.66
CA MET A 550 -15.57 -15.40 -12.68
C MET A 550 -16.07 -15.48 -11.24
N LEU A 551 -17.34 -15.13 -10.98
CA LEU A 551 -17.89 -15.17 -9.63
C LEU A 551 -17.95 -16.60 -9.09
N ASP A 552 -18.39 -17.55 -9.91
CA ASP A 552 -18.45 -18.97 -9.54
C ASP A 552 -17.04 -19.55 -9.35
N GLU A 553 -16.09 -19.20 -10.23
CA GLU A 553 -14.69 -19.63 -10.15
C GLU A 553 -14.00 -19.06 -8.90
N CYS A 554 -14.31 -17.82 -8.49
CA CYS A 554 -13.79 -17.21 -7.26
C CYS A 554 -14.51 -17.65 -5.99
N ALA A 555 -15.76 -18.11 -6.08
CA ALA A 555 -16.48 -18.70 -4.94
C ALA A 555 -15.87 -20.03 -4.51
N ASP A 556 -15.24 -20.74 -5.45
CA ASP A 556 -14.53 -21.98 -5.23
C ASP A 556 -13.17 -21.98 -5.96
N PRO A 557 -12.16 -21.27 -5.44
CA PRO A 557 -10.89 -21.08 -6.13
C PRO A 557 -10.01 -22.34 -6.12
N MET A 558 -9.21 -22.51 -7.17
CA MET A 558 -8.12 -23.51 -7.27
C MET A 558 -6.82 -22.84 -7.76
N LEU A 559 -5.71 -23.59 -7.85
CA LEU A 559 -4.47 -23.05 -8.44
C LEU A 559 -4.67 -22.58 -9.90
N THR A 560 -5.57 -23.23 -10.65
CA THR A 560 -5.98 -22.80 -11.99
C THR A 560 -6.68 -21.44 -12.01
N THR A 561 -7.39 -21.09 -10.94
CA THR A 561 -8.02 -19.77 -10.78
C THR A 561 -6.95 -18.70 -10.67
N ILE A 562 -5.93 -18.90 -9.82
CA ILE A 562 -4.80 -17.98 -9.67
C ILE A 562 -4.06 -17.84 -11.01
N ARG A 563 -3.70 -18.95 -11.66
CA ARG A 563 -3.02 -18.95 -12.97
C ARG A 563 -3.83 -18.25 -14.05
N GLY A 564 -5.14 -18.49 -14.09
CA GLY A 564 -6.05 -17.86 -15.04
C GLY A 564 -6.18 -16.35 -14.82
N LEU A 565 -6.21 -15.91 -13.55
CA LEU A 565 -6.22 -14.49 -13.18
C LEU A 565 -4.89 -13.78 -13.53
N LEU A 566 -3.75 -14.46 -13.39
CA LEU A 566 -2.46 -13.94 -13.86
C LEU A 566 -2.42 -13.82 -15.40
N ALA A 567 -2.91 -14.83 -16.11
CA ALA A 567 -2.92 -14.84 -17.58
C ALA A 567 -3.91 -13.82 -18.17
N ILE A 568 -5.12 -13.68 -17.62
CA ILE A 568 -6.07 -12.64 -18.05
C ILE A 568 -5.53 -11.24 -17.73
N SER A 569 -4.81 -11.06 -16.62
CA SER A 569 -4.13 -9.79 -16.31
C SER A 569 -3.17 -9.41 -17.44
N ALA A 570 -2.28 -10.33 -17.85
CA ALA A 570 -1.36 -10.10 -18.97
C ALA A 570 -2.10 -9.82 -20.30
N TYR A 571 -3.21 -10.52 -20.55
CA TYR A 571 -4.06 -10.29 -21.71
C TYR A 571 -4.61 -8.84 -21.74
N GLU A 572 -5.15 -8.35 -20.62
CA GLU A 572 -5.73 -7.01 -20.51
C GLU A 572 -4.69 -5.89 -20.66
N VAL A 573 -3.46 -6.07 -20.17
CA VAL A 573 -2.37 -5.12 -20.43
C VAL A 573 -2.06 -5.05 -21.92
N GLY A 574 -2.04 -6.20 -22.59
CA GLY A 574 -1.82 -6.19 -24.02
C GLY A 574 -2.92 -5.47 -24.80
N ARG A 575 -4.11 -5.26 -24.22
CA ARG A 575 -5.20 -4.44 -24.79
C ARG A 575 -5.08 -2.95 -24.42
N GLY A 576 -4.08 -2.58 -23.62
CA GLY A 576 -3.94 -1.24 -23.04
C GLY A 576 -4.93 -0.95 -21.92
N ARG A 577 -5.54 -1.98 -21.33
CA ARG A 577 -6.52 -1.86 -20.23
C ARG A 577 -5.87 -2.11 -18.86
N ASP A 578 -4.81 -1.35 -18.56
CA ASP A 578 -3.98 -1.51 -17.35
C ASP A 578 -4.79 -1.50 -16.04
N ARG A 579 -5.86 -0.70 -15.98
CA ARG A 579 -6.77 -0.62 -14.82
C ARG A 579 -7.63 -1.87 -14.63
N GLU A 580 -7.96 -2.58 -15.70
CA GLU A 580 -8.65 -3.87 -15.57
C GLU A 580 -7.66 -4.97 -15.21
N ALA A 581 -6.48 -4.93 -15.84
CA ALA A 581 -5.40 -5.87 -15.57
C ALA A 581 -4.97 -5.90 -14.10
N ILE A 582 -4.89 -4.73 -13.44
CA ILE A 582 -4.51 -4.64 -12.01
C ILE A 582 -5.55 -5.27 -11.08
N ILE A 583 -6.83 -5.27 -11.45
CA ILE A 583 -7.90 -5.91 -10.67
C ILE A 583 -7.69 -7.43 -10.67
N TYR A 584 -7.47 -8.02 -11.84
CA TYR A 584 -7.21 -9.46 -11.97
C TYR A 584 -5.93 -9.89 -11.26
N HIS A 585 -4.86 -9.11 -11.40
CA HIS A 585 -3.61 -9.34 -10.68
C HIS A 585 -3.82 -9.30 -9.15
N GLY A 586 -4.54 -8.28 -8.66
CA GLY A 586 -4.85 -8.14 -7.23
C GLY A 586 -5.67 -9.32 -6.68
N MET A 587 -6.62 -9.84 -7.46
CA MET A 587 -7.37 -11.05 -7.12
C MET A 587 -6.45 -12.28 -7.05
N ALA A 588 -5.55 -12.46 -8.01
CA ALA A 588 -4.60 -13.57 -8.01
C ALA A 588 -3.69 -13.55 -6.78
N VAL A 589 -3.12 -12.39 -6.44
CA VAL A 589 -2.26 -12.22 -5.26
C VAL A 589 -3.04 -12.46 -3.96
N SER A 590 -4.27 -11.95 -3.87
CA SER A 590 -5.14 -12.16 -2.70
C SER A 590 -5.45 -13.64 -2.50
N LEU A 591 -5.75 -14.38 -3.59
CA LEU A 591 -5.98 -15.82 -3.53
C LEU A 591 -4.70 -16.59 -3.18
N ALA A 592 -3.52 -16.20 -3.70
CA ALA A 592 -2.25 -16.81 -3.32
C ALA A 592 -1.94 -16.64 -1.82
N GLN A 593 -2.32 -15.50 -1.24
CA GLN A 593 -2.24 -15.24 0.20
C GLN A 593 -3.27 -16.04 0.99
N ASP A 594 -4.51 -16.12 0.51
CA ASP A 594 -5.60 -16.91 1.11
C ASP A 594 -5.27 -18.41 1.14
N PHE A 595 -4.63 -18.92 0.08
CA PHE A 595 -4.11 -20.29 -0.01
C PHE A 595 -2.87 -20.50 0.87
N ARG A 596 -2.33 -19.42 1.44
CA ARG A 596 -1.09 -19.38 2.24
C ARG A 596 0.08 -20.01 1.51
N LEU A 597 0.17 -19.78 0.19
CA LEU A 597 1.23 -20.39 -0.61
C LEU A 597 2.63 -20.00 -0.14
N HIS A 598 2.77 -18.83 0.51
CA HIS A 598 4.03 -18.26 1.01
C HIS A 598 4.54 -18.87 2.32
N LEU A 599 3.70 -19.60 3.08
CA LEU A 599 4.07 -20.20 4.37
C LEU A 599 4.57 -21.64 4.18
N HIS A 600 5.52 -22.06 5.02
CA HIS A 600 6.08 -23.41 4.97
C HIS A 600 5.15 -24.38 5.71
N TYR A 601 4.67 -25.39 5.00
CA TYR A 601 3.90 -26.48 5.59
C TYR A 601 4.85 -27.56 6.09
N ARG A 602 4.62 -28.09 7.31
CA ARG A 602 5.43 -29.15 7.93
C ARG A 602 4.71 -30.50 7.83
N PRO A 603 4.90 -31.26 6.72
CA PRO A 603 4.16 -32.50 6.46
C PRO A 603 4.40 -33.59 7.49
N GLU A 604 5.52 -33.56 8.21
CA GLU A 604 5.89 -34.54 9.24
C GLU A 604 4.99 -34.46 10.48
N LEU A 605 4.35 -33.30 10.68
CA LEU A 605 3.54 -33.00 11.86
C LEU A 605 2.04 -33.13 11.60
N ASP A 606 1.61 -33.41 10.36
CA ASP A 606 0.19 -33.50 9.98
C ASP A 606 -0.22 -34.95 9.68
N PRO A 607 -0.95 -35.63 10.59
CA PRO A 607 -1.45 -36.99 10.37
C PRO A 607 -2.55 -37.06 9.28
N GLY A 608 -3.09 -35.93 8.84
CA GLY A 608 -4.07 -35.82 7.74
C GLY A 608 -3.45 -35.50 6.38
N LYS A 609 -2.12 -35.51 6.25
CA LYS A 609 -1.41 -35.20 5.01
C LYS A 609 -1.90 -36.06 3.82
N PRO A 610 -2.18 -35.46 2.65
CA PRO A 610 -2.47 -36.21 1.43
C PRO A 610 -1.36 -37.18 1.03
N ALA A 611 -1.72 -38.33 0.46
CA ALA A 611 -0.76 -39.35 0.04
C ALA A 611 0.17 -38.87 -1.09
N ASP A 612 -0.28 -37.95 -1.92
CA ASP A 612 0.44 -37.33 -3.04
C ASP A 612 0.98 -35.92 -2.72
N TRP A 613 1.23 -35.64 -1.42
CA TRP A 613 1.66 -34.33 -0.93
C TRP A 613 2.83 -33.71 -1.70
N GLU A 614 3.88 -34.48 -2.00
CA GLU A 614 5.08 -33.95 -2.67
C GLU A 614 4.74 -33.31 -4.03
N ARG A 615 3.83 -33.91 -4.78
CA ARG A 615 3.34 -33.38 -6.05
C ARG A 615 2.47 -32.14 -5.85
N ILE A 616 1.61 -32.14 -4.84
CA ILE A 616 0.77 -31.00 -4.50
C ILE A 616 1.63 -29.80 -4.08
N GLU A 617 2.67 -30.05 -3.29
CA GLU A 617 3.63 -29.04 -2.84
C GLU A 617 4.37 -28.42 -4.03
N GLU A 618 4.83 -29.25 -4.96
CA GLU A 618 5.45 -28.82 -6.21
C GLU A 618 4.55 -27.86 -7.02
N ASP A 619 3.27 -28.21 -7.19
CA ASP A 619 2.30 -27.38 -7.90
C ASP A 619 2.03 -26.04 -7.20
N ARG A 620 2.00 -26.06 -5.86
CA ARG A 620 1.79 -24.89 -5.00
C ARG A 620 2.99 -23.96 -5.03
N LEU A 621 4.20 -24.50 -4.93
CA LEU A 621 5.46 -23.75 -5.01
C LEU A 621 5.60 -23.10 -6.39
N HIS A 622 5.33 -23.86 -7.46
CA HIS A 622 5.34 -23.31 -8.82
C HIS A 622 4.37 -22.13 -8.94
N CYS A 623 3.13 -22.29 -8.47
CA CYS A 623 2.11 -21.23 -8.51
C CYS A 623 2.51 -19.98 -7.69
N LEU A 624 3.08 -20.17 -6.50
CA LEU A 624 3.62 -19.08 -5.66
C LEU A 624 4.67 -18.26 -6.43
N TRP A 625 5.68 -18.95 -6.96
CA TRP A 625 6.83 -18.31 -7.58
C TRP A 625 6.45 -17.65 -8.91
N THR A 626 5.54 -18.24 -9.70
CA THR A 626 4.91 -17.57 -10.84
C THR A 626 4.19 -16.29 -10.42
N CYS A 627 3.37 -16.35 -9.36
CA CYS A 627 2.64 -15.18 -8.86
C CYS A 627 3.60 -14.06 -8.41
N SER A 628 4.70 -14.42 -7.73
CA SER A 628 5.75 -13.50 -7.30
C SER A 628 6.49 -12.86 -8.49
N MET A 629 6.88 -13.66 -9.49
CA MET A 629 7.53 -13.18 -10.71
C MET A 629 6.67 -12.17 -11.47
N VAL A 630 5.38 -12.48 -11.65
CA VAL A 630 4.43 -11.58 -12.32
C VAL A 630 4.19 -10.32 -11.50
N ASP A 631 4.12 -10.40 -10.16
CA ASP A 631 4.00 -9.22 -9.29
C ASP A 631 5.22 -8.30 -9.38
N VAL A 632 6.43 -8.86 -9.37
CA VAL A 632 7.68 -8.09 -9.53
C VAL A 632 7.74 -7.40 -10.89
N PHE A 633 7.36 -8.09 -11.96
CA PHE A 633 7.23 -7.49 -13.29
C PHE A 633 6.24 -6.32 -13.29
N TRP A 634 5.08 -6.48 -12.64
CA TRP A 634 4.10 -5.40 -12.48
C TRP A 634 4.63 -4.22 -11.68
N CYS A 635 5.39 -4.48 -10.64
CA CYS A 635 5.99 -3.45 -9.80
C CYS A 635 7.08 -2.67 -10.53
N SER A 636 7.89 -3.35 -11.35
CA SER A 636 8.88 -2.71 -12.22
C SER A 636 8.22 -1.89 -13.33
N TYR A 637 7.07 -2.36 -13.85
CA TYR A 637 6.30 -1.66 -14.88
C TYR A 637 5.61 -0.39 -14.35
N LEU A 638 5.01 -0.45 -13.15
CA LEU A 638 4.20 0.66 -12.59
C LEU A 638 4.94 1.55 -11.58
N GLY A 639 6.12 1.15 -11.09
CA GLY A 639 6.86 1.87 -10.05
C GLY A 639 6.17 1.83 -8.67
N ARG A 640 5.80 0.63 -8.21
CA ARG A 640 5.07 0.41 -6.93
C ARG A 640 5.69 -0.72 -6.09
N GLU A 641 5.32 -0.80 -4.80
CA GLU A 641 5.70 -1.93 -3.93
C GLU A 641 5.06 -3.24 -4.40
N SER A 642 5.76 -4.37 -4.17
CA SER A 642 5.22 -5.71 -4.33
C SER A 642 4.01 -5.94 -3.42
N SER A 643 2.94 -6.47 -3.99
CA SER A 643 1.73 -6.85 -3.23
C SER A 643 1.91 -8.18 -2.50
N LEU A 644 2.97 -8.93 -2.83
CA LEU A 644 3.40 -10.16 -2.20
C LEU A 644 4.86 -10.00 -1.70
N PRO A 645 5.10 -9.20 -0.64
CA PRO A 645 6.45 -8.79 -0.28
C PRO A 645 7.28 -9.97 0.26
N ARG A 646 8.54 -10.00 -0.15
CA ARG A 646 9.57 -11.00 0.18
C ARG A 646 9.58 -11.46 1.64
N ARG A 647 9.43 -10.51 2.57
CA ARG A 647 9.49 -10.73 4.03
C ARG A 647 8.45 -11.72 4.55
N HIS A 648 7.42 -12.05 3.77
CA HIS A 648 6.38 -13.00 4.16
C HIS A 648 6.66 -14.44 3.68
N PHE A 649 7.75 -14.70 2.98
CA PHE A 649 8.02 -16.01 2.38
C PHE A 649 8.84 -16.87 3.35
N GLU A 650 8.28 -18.02 3.72
CA GLU A 650 8.98 -19.10 4.44
C GLU A 650 9.37 -20.24 3.51
N GLN A 651 8.74 -20.32 2.33
CA GLN A 651 8.98 -21.38 1.36
C GLN A 651 10.37 -21.29 0.71
N PRO A 652 11.01 -22.43 0.41
CA PRO A 652 12.27 -22.43 -0.29
C PRO A 652 12.08 -22.02 -1.76
N TYR A 653 13.17 -21.59 -2.38
CA TYR A 653 13.20 -21.40 -3.82
C TYR A 653 12.96 -22.73 -4.55
N PRO A 654 12.52 -22.68 -5.82
CA PRO A 654 12.40 -23.90 -6.63
C PRO A 654 13.70 -24.70 -6.64
N ALA A 655 13.56 -26.02 -6.53
CA ALA A 655 14.66 -26.97 -6.46
C ALA A 655 15.63 -26.85 -7.64
N ALA A 656 16.88 -27.27 -7.43
CA ALA A 656 17.87 -27.35 -8.50
C ALA A 656 17.43 -28.41 -9.52
N LEU A 657 17.07 -27.96 -10.72
CA LEU A 657 16.68 -28.80 -11.85
C LEU A 657 17.90 -29.11 -12.71
N ASP A 658 17.84 -30.21 -13.48
CA ASP A 658 18.93 -30.63 -14.35
C ASP A 658 19.28 -29.53 -15.39
N PRO A 659 20.51 -28.98 -15.36
CA PRO A 659 20.93 -27.94 -16.29
C PRO A 659 21.24 -28.46 -17.70
N SER A 660 21.10 -29.77 -17.97
CA SER A 660 21.37 -30.37 -19.29
C SER A 660 20.43 -29.90 -20.39
N SER A 661 19.23 -29.40 -20.03
CA SER A 661 18.24 -28.89 -20.98
C SER A 661 17.72 -27.53 -20.57
N ALA A 662 17.60 -26.60 -21.53
CA ALA A 662 17.02 -25.28 -21.34
C ALA A 662 15.50 -25.35 -21.20
N SER A 663 14.98 -26.14 -20.25
CA SER A 663 13.53 -26.32 -20.06
C SER A 663 12.86 -25.05 -19.52
N PRO A 664 11.58 -24.80 -19.83
CA PRO A 664 10.82 -23.67 -19.26
C PRO A 664 10.84 -23.66 -17.73
N ARG A 665 10.76 -24.85 -17.13
CA ARG A 665 10.77 -25.03 -15.67
C ARG A 665 12.11 -24.68 -15.03
N LEU A 666 13.23 -25.00 -15.67
CA LEU A 666 14.56 -24.56 -15.23
C LEU A 666 14.65 -23.03 -15.30
N ALA A 667 14.21 -22.42 -16.40
CA ALA A 667 14.20 -20.97 -16.53
C ALA A 667 13.30 -20.29 -15.50
N HIS A 668 12.13 -20.85 -15.20
CA HIS A 668 11.23 -20.39 -14.13
C HIS A 668 11.92 -20.35 -12.77
N ALA A 669 12.63 -21.43 -12.40
CA ALA A 669 13.36 -21.49 -11.14
C ALA A 669 14.40 -20.36 -10.99
N TYR A 670 15.16 -20.09 -12.06
CA TYR A 670 16.14 -19.00 -12.07
C TYR A 670 15.48 -17.61 -12.13
N HIS A 671 14.38 -17.47 -12.88
CA HIS A 671 13.60 -16.23 -12.95
C HIS A 671 12.99 -15.86 -11.58
N ALA A 672 12.50 -16.84 -10.83
CA ALA A 672 11.97 -16.65 -9.48
C ALA A 672 13.05 -16.06 -8.54
N ARG A 673 14.28 -16.58 -8.61
CA ARG A 673 15.43 -16.07 -7.85
C ARG A 673 15.81 -14.65 -8.26
N LEU A 674 15.85 -14.36 -9.55
CA LEU A 674 16.11 -13.00 -10.06
C LEU A 674 15.03 -12.02 -9.59
N SER A 675 13.75 -12.42 -9.68
CA SER A 675 12.60 -11.61 -9.27
C SER A 675 12.65 -11.30 -7.77
N HIS A 676 13.14 -12.24 -6.97
CA HIS A 676 13.34 -12.03 -5.53
C HIS A 676 14.40 -10.96 -5.23
N ILE A 677 15.53 -10.97 -5.95
CA ILE A 677 16.54 -9.90 -5.85
C ILE A 677 15.92 -8.57 -6.30
N ALA A 678 15.12 -8.58 -7.36
CA ALA A 678 14.45 -7.40 -7.90
C ALA A 678 13.39 -6.80 -6.98
N SER A 679 12.64 -7.64 -6.25
CA SER A 679 11.69 -7.15 -5.24
C SER A 679 12.39 -6.25 -4.22
N ARG A 680 13.62 -6.57 -3.83
CA ARG A 680 14.42 -5.78 -2.89
C ARG A 680 14.86 -4.44 -3.49
N SER A 681 15.33 -4.42 -4.74
CA SER A 681 15.71 -3.15 -5.38
C SER A 681 14.51 -2.23 -5.55
N ILE A 682 13.36 -2.77 -5.97
CA ILE A 682 12.09 -2.04 -6.12
C ILE A 682 11.63 -1.46 -4.77
N GLU A 683 11.69 -2.25 -3.69
CA GLU A 683 11.35 -1.77 -2.34
C GLU A 683 12.21 -0.56 -1.96
N VAL A 684 13.53 -0.61 -2.18
CA VAL A 684 14.39 0.52 -1.82
C VAL A 684 14.18 1.74 -2.71
N LEU A 685 13.96 1.55 -4.00
CA LEU A 685 13.74 2.66 -4.93
C LEU A 685 12.43 3.38 -4.63
N TYR A 686 11.34 2.64 -4.46
CA TYR A 686 9.99 3.21 -4.40
C TYR A 686 9.38 3.35 -2.99
N VAL A 687 9.84 2.56 -2.01
CA VAL A 687 9.20 2.45 -0.68
C VAL A 687 10.09 2.96 0.43
N THR A 688 11.37 2.55 0.45
CA THR A 688 12.28 2.89 1.55
C THR A 688 12.61 4.37 1.56
N HIS A 689 12.36 5.01 2.71
CA HIS A 689 12.71 6.40 2.96
C HIS A 689 14.16 6.50 3.46
N CYS A 690 15.11 6.47 2.53
CA CYS A 690 16.53 6.73 2.78
C CYS A 690 17.08 7.81 1.83
N SER A 691 18.25 8.36 2.16
CA SER A 691 18.90 9.40 1.34
C SER A 691 19.23 8.89 -0.06
N ALA A 692 19.38 9.79 -1.04
CA ALA A 692 19.77 9.43 -2.40
C ALA A 692 21.08 8.62 -2.45
N VAL A 693 22.03 8.92 -1.56
CA VAL A 693 23.30 8.18 -1.41
C VAL A 693 23.06 6.75 -0.93
N GLN A 694 22.18 6.56 0.06
CA GLN A 694 21.84 5.22 0.56
C GLN A 694 21.05 4.41 -0.47
N LYS A 695 20.17 5.06 -1.24
CA LYS A 695 19.48 4.40 -2.36
C LYS A 695 20.47 3.96 -3.44
N LEU A 696 21.46 4.80 -3.75
CA LEU A 696 22.51 4.47 -4.72
C LEU A 696 23.36 3.30 -4.24
N ASP A 697 23.91 3.35 -3.02
CA ASP A 697 24.69 2.26 -2.42
C ASP A 697 23.91 0.94 -2.40
N HIS A 698 22.61 0.98 -2.08
CA HIS A 698 21.77 -0.21 -2.16
C HIS A 698 21.56 -0.70 -3.60
N SER A 699 21.33 0.22 -4.54
CA SER A 699 21.12 -0.11 -5.95
C SER A 699 22.40 -0.69 -6.56
N GLU A 700 23.58 -0.20 -6.19
CA GLU A 700 24.87 -0.76 -6.60
C GLU A 700 25.05 -2.18 -6.09
N ARG A 701 24.75 -2.44 -4.81
CA ARG A 701 24.78 -3.80 -4.24
C ARG A 701 23.77 -4.73 -4.93
N CYS A 702 22.57 -4.25 -5.24
CA CYS A 702 21.60 -5.03 -6.01
C CYS A 702 22.12 -5.34 -7.43
N ALA A 703 22.81 -4.40 -8.07
CA ALA A 703 23.43 -4.63 -9.38
C ALA A 703 24.54 -5.69 -9.32
N GLU A 704 25.35 -5.70 -8.26
CA GLU A 704 26.33 -6.78 -8.03
C GLU A 704 25.64 -8.14 -7.84
N LEU A 705 24.53 -8.20 -7.10
CA LEU A 705 23.75 -9.43 -6.94
C LEU A 705 23.14 -9.91 -8.26
N TYR A 706 22.66 -8.99 -9.12
CA TYR A 706 22.23 -9.34 -10.46
C TYR A 706 23.37 -9.95 -11.27
N GLU A 707 24.54 -9.32 -11.28
CA GLU A 707 25.72 -9.82 -12.01
C GLU A 707 26.16 -11.19 -11.51
N ARG A 708 26.22 -11.39 -10.19
CA ARG A 708 26.50 -12.70 -9.58
C ARG A 708 25.46 -13.74 -10.01
N TRP A 709 24.18 -13.39 -10.02
CA TRP A 709 23.13 -14.30 -10.50
C TRP A 709 23.32 -14.66 -11.97
N TYR A 710 23.66 -13.69 -12.83
CA TYR A 710 23.84 -13.89 -14.27
C TYR A 710 25.04 -14.76 -14.59
N VAL A 711 26.18 -14.54 -13.92
CA VAL A 711 27.40 -15.34 -14.10
C VAL A 711 27.20 -16.80 -13.65
N ASN A 712 26.35 -17.01 -12.64
CA ASN A 712 26.02 -18.35 -12.13
C ASN A 712 24.83 -19.00 -12.87
N LEU A 713 24.31 -18.37 -13.92
CA LEU A 713 23.26 -18.94 -14.75
C LEU A 713 23.83 -20.11 -15.58
N PRO A 714 23.16 -21.27 -15.68
CA PRO A 714 23.62 -22.39 -16.49
C PRO A 714 23.86 -21.96 -17.93
N ASP A 715 24.86 -22.54 -18.60
CA ASP A 715 25.20 -22.17 -19.99
C ASP A 715 24.02 -22.34 -20.96
N CYS A 716 23.11 -23.28 -20.70
CA CYS A 716 21.90 -23.48 -21.48
C CYS A 716 20.86 -22.34 -21.34
N LEU A 717 20.99 -21.51 -20.31
CA LEU A 717 20.11 -20.37 -20.02
C LEU A 717 20.80 -19.00 -20.21
N ARG A 718 22.13 -18.97 -20.32
CA ARG A 718 22.93 -17.74 -20.36
C ARG A 718 23.31 -17.36 -21.80
N LEU A 719 22.99 -16.13 -22.20
CA LEU A 719 23.23 -15.64 -23.56
C LEU A 719 24.33 -14.57 -23.59
N GLU A 720 25.59 -14.96 -23.38
CA GLU A 720 26.78 -14.09 -23.48
C GLU A 720 27.32 -13.97 -24.91
N GLY A 721 27.99 -12.85 -25.23
CA GLY A 721 28.69 -12.65 -26.50
C GLY A 721 27.85 -12.13 -27.67
N THR A 722 28.43 -12.16 -28.89
CA THR A 722 27.83 -11.61 -30.12
C THR A 722 26.82 -12.55 -30.78
N ASP A 723 26.93 -13.86 -30.59
CA ASP A 723 26.11 -14.87 -31.27
C ASP A 723 25.25 -15.64 -30.28
N ALA A 724 23.92 -15.59 -30.45
CA ALA A 724 23.02 -16.51 -29.76
C ALA A 724 22.84 -17.79 -30.62
N PRO A 725 22.83 -18.99 -30.02
CA PRO A 725 22.59 -20.22 -30.78
C PRO A 725 21.30 -20.16 -31.60
N SER A 726 21.34 -20.64 -32.84
CA SER A 726 20.12 -20.80 -33.66
C SER A 726 19.14 -21.75 -32.96
N GLY A 727 17.87 -21.37 -32.87
CA GLY A 727 16.84 -22.13 -32.14
C GLY A 727 16.87 -21.93 -30.61
N THR A 728 17.31 -20.77 -30.14
CA THR A 728 17.24 -20.40 -28.73
C THR A 728 15.78 -20.27 -28.31
N ALA A 729 15.39 -20.96 -27.22
CA ALA A 729 13.99 -20.95 -26.79
C ALA A 729 13.53 -19.56 -26.28
N PRO A 730 12.26 -19.16 -26.53
CA PRO A 730 11.76 -17.83 -26.17
C PRO A 730 11.87 -17.46 -24.68
N HIS A 731 11.68 -18.43 -23.77
CA HIS A 731 11.82 -18.21 -22.33
C HIS A 731 13.27 -17.91 -21.91
N VAL A 732 14.26 -18.44 -22.63
CA VAL A 732 15.68 -18.13 -22.40
C VAL A 732 15.98 -16.69 -22.80
N ILE A 733 15.54 -16.28 -23.99
CA ILE A 733 15.70 -14.88 -24.45
C ILE A 733 15.06 -13.93 -23.45
N THR A 734 13.82 -14.22 -23.04
CA THR A 734 13.06 -13.35 -22.13
C THR A 734 13.70 -13.24 -20.75
N LEU A 735 14.24 -14.33 -20.21
CA LEU A 735 14.99 -14.32 -18.95
C LEU A 735 16.19 -13.37 -19.01
N ASN A 736 16.97 -13.42 -20.10
CA ASN A 736 18.14 -12.56 -20.29
C ASN A 736 17.74 -11.09 -20.54
N VAL A 737 16.66 -10.85 -21.29
CA VAL A 737 16.09 -9.50 -21.51
C VAL A 737 15.64 -8.90 -20.18
N PHE A 738 14.97 -9.69 -19.33
CA PHE A 738 14.48 -9.24 -18.03
C PHE A 738 15.63 -8.87 -17.08
N TYR A 739 16.70 -9.66 -17.05
CA TYR A 739 17.93 -9.34 -16.32
C TYR A 739 18.51 -7.96 -16.71
N HIS A 740 18.66 -7.69 -18.01
CA HIS A 740 19.17 -6.40 -18.48
C HIS A 740 18.20 -5.25 -18.19
N ALA A 741 16.89 -5.48 -18.31
CA ALA A 741 15.88 -4.49 -17.98
C ALA A 741 15.95 -4.09 -16.50
N LEU A 742 16.10 -5.06 -15.59
CA LEU A 742 16.24 -4.82 -14.15
C LEU A 742 17.48 -4.00 -13.82
N ASN A 743 18.62 -4.25 -14.48
CA ASN A 743 19.82 -3.44 -14.32
C ASN A 743 19.57 -1.96 -14.67
N ILE A 744 18.87 -1.70 -15.78
CA ILE A 744 18.52 -0.33 -16.17
C ILE A 744 17.54 0.28 -15.17
N ILE A 745 16.45 -0.41 -14.80
CA ILE A 745 15.45 0.10 -13.84
C ILE A 745 16.11 0.47 -12.51
N ASN A 746 17.05 -0.35 -12.05
CA ASN A 746 17.74 -0.19 -10.79
C ASN A 746 18.71 1.01 -10.77
N LEU A 747 19.45 1.25 -11.86
CA LEU A 747 20.53 2.24 -11.91
C LEU A 747 20.16 3.55 -12.61
N ARG A 748 19.20 3.53 -13.54
CA ARG A 748 18.77 4.70 -14.32
C ARG A 748 18.35 5.92 -13.47
N PRO A 749 17.67 5.77 -12.31
CA PRO A 749 17.26 6.92 -11.50
C PRO A 749 18.42 7.84 -11.07
N PHE A 750 19.66 7.37 -11.13
CA PHE A 750 20.85 8.10 -10.69
C PHE A 750 21.66 8.73 -11.84
N LEU A 751 21.15 8.66 -13.08
CA LEU A 751 21.86 9.14 -14.28
C LEU A 751 21.60 10.63 -14.62
N GLY A 752 20.62 11.30 -13.99
CA GLY A 752 20.21 12.67 -14.33
C GLY A 752 20.23 13.69 -13.17
N GLY A 753 21.20 14.62 -13.17
CA GLY A 753 21.10 15.94 -12.50
C GLY A 753 21.72 16.14 -11.08
N LEU A 754 22.30 17.34 -10.88
CA LEU A 754 22.80 18.05 -9.67
C LEU A 754 23.80 17.38 -8.70
N LEU A 755 23.89 16.06 -8.63
CA LEU A 755 24.81 15.36 -7.73
C LEU A 755 25.84 14.59 -8.54
N SER A 756 27.09 15.07 -8.55
CA SER A 756 28.23 14.34 -9.09
C SER A 756 28.61 13.24 -8.10
N PHE A 757 28.27 11.99 -8.41
CA PHE A 757 28.70 10.83 -7.62
C PHE A 757 29.89 10.12 -8.28
N PRO A 758 30.87 9.59 -7.51
CA PRO A 758 32.05 8.94 -8.07
C PRO A 758 31.75 7.73 -8.96
N SER A 759 30.69 6.98 -8.66
CA SER A 759 30.27 5.75 -9.35
C SER A 759 29.29 5.96 -10.51
N ALA A 760 28.86 7.22 -10.76
CA ALA A 760 27.88 7.53 -11.81
C ALA A 760 28.33 7.08 -13.21
N GLY A 761 29.63 7.09 -13.48
CA GLY A 761 30.20 6.57 -14.73
C GLY A 761 30.01 5.06 -14.88
N GLN A 762 30.23 4.28 -13.82
CA GLN A 762 30.04 2.82 -13.85
C GLN A 762 28.55 2.45 -14.01
N ALA A 763 27.65 3.18 -13.34
CA ALA A 763 26.21 2.99 -13.50
C ALA A 763 25.74 3.32 -14.94
N ALA A 764 26.30 4.37 -15.54
CA ALA A 764 26.06 4.74 -16.93
C ALA A 764 26.55 3.64 -17.90
N ASP A 765 27.77 3.14 -17.71
CA ASP A 765 28.36 2.07 -18.52
C ASP A 765 27.50 0.79 -18.46
N LYS A 766 27.05 0.40 -17.25
CA LYS A 766 26.18 -0.78 -17.06
C LYS A 766 24.81 -0.60 -17.73
N CYS A 767 24.21 0.58 -17.64
CA CYS A 767 22.93 0.87 -18.31
C CYS A 767 23.09 0.85 -19.84
N ALA A 768 24.16 1.43 -20.37
CA ALA A 768 24.46 1.42 -21.80
C ALA A 768 24.69 -0.01 -22.33
N ALA A 769 25.51 -0.80 -21.63
CA ALA A 769 25.76 -2.19 -21.97
C ALA A 769 24.47 -3.02 -21.93
N SER A 770 23.64 -2.83 -20.89
CA SER A 770 22.35 -3.53 -20.77
C SER A 770 21.36 -3.13 -21.88
N ALA A 771 21.32 -1.85 -22.27
CA ALA A 771 20.47 -1.39 -23.36
C ALA A 771 20.88 -2.03 -24.70
N MET A 772 22.18 -2.08 -24.99
CA MET A 772 22.71 -2.73 -26.19
C MET A 772 22.45 -4.25 -26.18
N SER A 773 22.58 -4.91 -25.03
CA SER A 773 22.23 -6.32 -24.89
C SER A 773 20.73 -6.58 -25.15
N ILE A 774 19.84 -5.71 -24.67
CA ILE A 774 18.40 -5.83 -24.97
C ILE A 774 18.15 -5.72 -26.48
N VAL A 775 18.74 -4.72 -27.16
CA VAL A 775 18.61 -4.57 -28.63
C VAL A 775 19.03 -5.86 -29.35
N ARG A 776 20.19 -6.41 -28.97
CA ARG A 776 20.72 -7.66 -29.53
C ARG A 776 19.77 -8.83 -29.30
N LEU A 777 19.34 -9.05 -28.05
CA LEU A 777 18.48 -10.17 -27.67
C LEU A 777 17.10 -10.11 -28.36
N LEU A 778 16.53 -8.91 -28.51
CA LEU A 778 15.28 -8.72 -29.24
C LEU A 778 15.46 -8.93 -30.75
N GLY A 779 16.62 -8.58 -31.31
CA GLY A 779 16.97 -8.90 -32.69
C GLY A 779 17.15 -10.41 -32.93
N VAL A 780 17.73 -11.13 -31.97
CA VAL A 780 17.79 -12.60 -32.00
C VAL A 780 16.37 -13.18 -32.00
N GLN A 781 15.48 -12.67 -31.15
CA GLN A 781 14.09 -13.12 -31.13
C GLN A 781 13.43 -12.90 -32.49
N ASP A 782 13.52 -11.69 -33.06
CA ASP A 782 12.92 -11.35 -34.36
C ASP A 782 13.42 -12.27 -35.49
N SER A 783 14.71 -12.64 -35.48
CA SER A 783 15.28 -13.55 -36.48
C SER A 783 14.74 -14.98 -36.41
N GLN A 784 14.24 -15.41 -35.25
CA GLN A 784 13.79 -16.78 -35.01
C GLN A 784 12.26 -16.91 -34.95
N THR A 785 11.58 -15.89 -34.44
CA THR A 785 10.13 -15.83 -34.28
C THR A 785 9.67 -14.40 -34.56
N PRO A 786 8.64 -14.20 -35.39
CA PRO A 786 8.19 -12.84 -35.72
C PRO A 786 7.89 -12.00 -34.47
N VAL A 787 8.34 -10.73 -34.47
CA VAL A 787 8.18 -9.78 -33.36
C VAL A 787 6.84 -9.83 -32.62
N PRO A 788 5.67 -9.89 -33.30
CA PRO A 788 4.36 -9.84 -32.63
C PRO A 788 4.10 -11.00 -31.66
N PHE A 789 4.87 -12.08 -31.75
CA PHE A 789 4.75 -13.26 -30.89
C PHE A 789 5.61 -13.20 -29.63
N GLY A 790 6.40 -12.14 -29.43
CA GLY A 790 7.17 -11.95 -28.21
C GLY A 790 6.28 -11.69 -26.97
N PRO A 791 6.78 -11.97 -25.75
CA PRO A 791 6.06 -11.66 -24.52
C PRO A 791 6.00 -10.15 -24.26
N LEU A 792 4.96 -9.71 -23.55
CA LEU A 792 4.73 -8.30 -23.20
C LEU A 792 5.91 -7.68 -22.45
N SER A 793 6.62 -8.47 -21.65
CA SER A 793 7.84 -8.03 -20.95
C SER A 793 8.89 -7.45 -21.88
N ASN A 794 8.95 -7.92 -23.13
CA ASN A 794 9.93 -7.48 -24.11
C ASN A 794 9.60 -6.10 -24.67
N GLN A 795 8.32 -5.74 -24.74
CA GLN A 795 7.91 -4.36 -25.06
C GLN A 795 8.33 -3.37 -23.98
N HIS A 796 8.15 -3.73 -22.71
CA HIS A 796 8.60 -2.89 -21.60
C HIS A 796 10.13 -2.74 -21.58
N ALA A 797 10.86 -3.84 -21.77
CA ALA A 797 12.32 -3.81 -21.85
C ALA A 797 12.82 -2.98 -23.05
N ALA A 798 12.19 -3.07 -24.21
CA ALA A 798 12.50 -2.26 -25.39
C ALA A 798 12.33 -0.76 -25.11
N PHE A 799 11.24 -0.36 -24.44
CA PHE A 799 11.04 1.05 -24.08
C PHE A 799 12.09 1.56 -23.09
N ILE A 800 12.43 0.77 -22.07
CA ILE A 800 13.45 1.13 -21.08
C ILE A 800 14.84 1.24 -21.73
N ALA A 801 15.22 0.27 -22.56
CA ALA A 801 16.47 0.31 -23.33
C ALA A 801 16.52 1.53 -24.25
N GLY A 802 15.44 1.79 -25.00
CA GLY A 802 15.32 2.96 -25.87
C GLY A 802 15.53 4.28 -25.12
N SER A 803 15.04 4.39 -23.89
CA SER A 803 15.26 5.59 -23.07
C SER A 803 16.73 5.84 -22.69
N ILE A 804 17.53 4.77 -22.54
CA ILE A 804 18.99 4.88 -22.34
C ILE A 804 19.67 5.26 -23.64
N LEU A 805 19.29 4.64 -24.76
CA LEU A 805 19.86 4.94 -26.08
C LEU A 805 19.59 6.38 -26.53
N VAL A 806 18.43 6.95 -26.17
CA VAL A 806 18.18 8.41 -26.34
C VAL A 806 19.21 9.22 -25.55
N MET A 807 19.44 8.91 -24.27
CA MET A 807 20.43 9.64 -23.47
C MET A 807 21.86 9.51 -24.02
N MET A 808 22.20 8.35 -24.60
CA MET A 808 23.47 8.12 -25.29
C MET A 808 23.58 8.95 -26.58
N ALA A 809 22.57 8.87 -27.45
CA ALA A 809 22.53 9.59 -28.73
C ALA A 809 22.58 11.12 -28.55
N CYS A 810 22.12 11.62 -27.41
CA CYS A 810 22.08 13.07 -27.11
C CYS A 810 23.30 13.56 -26.31
N GLY A 811 24.31 12.71 -26.07
CA GLY A 811 25.49 13.04 -25.26
C GLY A 811 25.17 13.37 -23.79
N MET A 812 23.99 13.00 -23.30
CA MET A 812 23.54 13.24 -21.93
C MET A 812 24.08 12.19 -20.95
N LEU A 813 24.44 11.01 -21.46
CA LEU A 813 25.04 9.92 -20.69
C LEU A 813 26.57 9.99 -20.76
N ARG A 814 27.24 10.22 -19.63
CA ARG A 814 28.71 10.24 -19.55
C ARG A 814 29.26 8.84 -19.31
N VAL A 815 29.34 8.06 -20.39
CA VAL A 815 29.99 6.73 -20.43
C VAL A 815 31.51 6.91 -20.30
N THR A 816 32.19 6.05 -19.55
CA THR A 816 33.65 6.13 -19.35
C THR A 816 34.44 5.42 -20.47
N SER A 817 33.73 4.59 -21.25
CA SER A 817 34.21 3.98 -22.49
C SER A 817 34.03 4.93 -23.70
N THR A 818 34.79 4.70 -24.77
CA THR A 818 35.13 5.64 -25.87
C THR A 818 33.97 6.43 -26.53
N PRO A 819 33.97 7.78 -26.53
CA PRO A 819 32.76 8.60 -26.75
C PRO A 819 32.26 8.85 -28.19
N ALA A 820 33.06 8.64 -29.26
CA ALA A 820 32.68 9.10 -30.61
C ALA A 820 32.00 8.05 -31.52
N ILE A 821 32.15 6.76 -31.21
CA ILE A 821 31.54 5.64 -31.97
C ILE A 821 30.15 5.28 -31.40
N GLU A 822 29.85 5.71 -30.18
CA GLU A 822 28.67 5.33 -29.41
C GLU A 822 27.39 6.07 -29.86
N GLU A 823 27.46 7.32 -30.31
CA GLU A 823 26.27 8.10 -30.72
C GLU A 823 25.61 7.54 -31.99
N VAL A 824 26.39 7.29 -33.04
CA VAL A 824 25.89 6.72 -34.31
C VAL A 824 25.35 5.30 -34.09
N THR A 825 26.04 4.51 -33.26
CA THR A 825 25.61 3.15 -32.90
C THR A 825 24.31 3.18 -32.08
N ALA A 826 24.18 4.13 -31.14
CA ALA A 826 22.98 4.30 -30.32
C ALA A 826 21.77 4.75 -31.15
N LEU A 827 21.94 5.67 -32.11
CA LEU A 827 20.87 6.09 -33.03
C LEU A 827 20.39 4.93 -33.91
N SER A 828 21.31 4.11 -34.43
CA SER A 828 20.98 2.92 -35.21
C SER A 828 20.20 1.90 -34.36
N ALA A 829 20.70 1.61 -33.15
CA ALA A 829 20.05 0.70 -32.21
C ALA A 829 18.66 1.21 -31.77
N LEU A 830 18.52 2.52 -31.52
CA LEU A 830 17.25 3.15 -31.17
C LEU A 830 16.23 3.04 -32.32
N SER A 831 16.67 3.26 -33.55
CA SER A 831 15.83 3.11 -34.74
C SER A 831 15.31 1.67 -34.86
N GLY A 832 16.18 0.68 -34.67
CA GLY A 832 15.80 -0.73 -34.64
C GLY A 832 14.78 -1.06 -33.53
N LEU A 833 14.91 -0.49 -32.33
CA LEU A 833 13.92 -0.66 -31.26
C LEU A 833 12.57 0.00 -31.58
N VAL A 834 12.57 1.16 -32.24
CA VAL A 834 11.33 1.82 -32.68
C VAL A 834 10.62 0.97 -33.72
N GLU A 835 11.35 0.39 -34.68
CA GLU A 835 10.80 -0.55 -35.66
C GLU A 835 10.24 -1.81 -34.99
N TYR A 836 11.00 -2.39 -34.05
CA TYR A 836 10.55 -3.51 -33.23
C TYR A 836 9.24 -3.18 -32.50
N LEU A 837 9.16 -2.03 -31.81
CA LEU A 837 7.95 -1.62 -31.08
C LEU A 837 6.77 -1.38 -32.02
N ARG A 838 6.98 -0.86 -33.23
CA ARG A 838 5.94 -0.69 -34.25
C ARG A 838 5.44 -2.04 -34.78
N ALA A 839 6.33 -3.00 -35.01
CA ALA A 839 5.93 -4.36 -35.38
C ALA A 839 5.16 -5.03 -34.24
N PHE A 840 5.61 -4.86 -32.99
CA PHE A 840 4.95 -5.38 -31.79
C PHE A 840 3.55 -4.76 -31.58
N ALA A 841 3.35 -3.51 -32.00
CA ALA A 841 2.08 -2.80 -31.88
C ALA A 841 0.91 -3.43 -32.65
N THR A 842 1.19 -4.30 -33.62
CA THR A 842 0.16 -5.09 -34.33
C THR A 842 -0.66 -5.95 -33.38
N VAL A 843 -0.04 -6.49 -32.33
CA VAL A 843 -0.71 -7.29 -31.30
C VAL A 843 -0.91 -6.47 -30.03
N TYR A 844 0.02 -5.59 -29.66
CA TYR A 844 0.00 -4.86 -28.39
C TYR A 844 0.01 -3.34 -28.58
N ARG A 845 -1.17 -2.73 -28.59
CA ARG A 845 -1.36 -1.32 -28.94
C ARG A 845 -0.51 -0.33 -28.12
N ASN A 846 -0.22 -0.65 -26.86
CA ASN A 846 0.62 0.17 -25.99
C ASN A 846 2.05 0.36 -26.56
N ALA A 847 2.54 -0.58 -27.36
CA ALA A 847 3.85 -0.50 -28.01
C ALA A 847 3.96 0.68 -29.00
N SER A 848 2.85 1.06 -29.66
CA SER A 848 2.82 2.24 -30.53
C SER A 848 3.11 3.51 -29.75
N GLN A 849 2.51 3.65 -28.55
CA GLN A 849 2.74 4.81 -27.69
C GLN A 849 4.20 4.88 -27.23
N SER A 850 4.80 3.72 -26.90
CA SER A 850 6.23 3.63 -26.58
C SER A 850 7.12 4.04 -27.77
N ALA A 851 6.80 3.59 -28.98
CA ALA A 851 7.53 3.95 -30.20
C ALA A 851 7.43 5.45 -30.49
N ASP A 852 6.23 6.02 -30.37
CA ASP A 852 5.98 7.45 -30.59
C ASP A 852 6.69 8.32 -29.56
N ALA A 853 6.70 7.90 -28.29
CA ALA A 853 7.43 8.59 -27.23
C ALA A 853 8.94 8.58 -27.47
N LEU A 854 9.53 7.45 -27.86
CA LEU A 854 10.96 7.38 -28.19
C LEU A 854 11.31 8.20 -29.44
N THR A 855 10.45 8.17 -30.46
CA THR A 855 10.61 8.99 -31.67
C THR A 855 10.52 10.48 -31.36
N GLY A 856 9.57 10.88 -30.51
CA GLY A 856 9.40 12.26 -30.07
C GLY A 856 10.62 12.76 -29.30
N LEU A 857 11.11 11.98 -28.34
CA LEU A 857 12.33 12.29 -27.60
C LEU A 857 13.53 12.40 -28.54
N MET A 858 13.72 11.45 -29.45
CA MET A 858 14.79 11.50 -30.44
C MET A 858 14.74 12.81 -31.26
N ASN A 859 13.57 13.16 -31.78
CA ASN A 859 13.39 14.38 -32.58
C ASN A 859 13.67 15.67 -31.78
N GLU A 860 13.19 15.75 -30.53
CA GLU A 860 13.39 16.91 -29.66
C GLU A 860 14.87 17.18 -29.40
N PHE A 861 15.68 16.14 -29.26
CA PHE A 861 17.11 16.26 -28.95
C PHE A 861 18.05 16.23 -30.16
N THR A 862 17.61 15.78 -31.35
CA THR A 862 18.40 15.84 -32.60
C THR A 862 18.20 17.11 -33.42
N MET A 863 17.18 17.93 -33.12
CA MET A 863 17.02 19.24 -33.77
C MET A 863 18.19 20.16 -33.40
N PRO A 864 18.84 20.84 -34.36
CA PRO A 864 19.88 21.80 -34.03
C PRO A 864 19.25 22.91 -33.21
N THR A 865 19.50 22.93 -31.91
CA THR A 865 19.26 24.13 -31.12
C THR A 865 20.24 25.18 -31.64
N ASP A 866 19.74 26.22 -32.31
CA ASP A 866 20.45 27.49 -32.45
C ASP A 866 20.90 27.91 -31.03
N ARG A 867 22.16 27.63 -30.70
CA ARG A 867 22.83 28.01 -29.45
C ARG A 867 24.14 28.71 -29.76
#